data_AF-J3BFH2-F1
#
_entry.id   AF-J3BFH2-F1
#
_cell.length_a   1.000
_cell.length_b   1.000
_cell.length_c   1.000
_cell.angle_alpha   90.00
_cell.angle_beta   90.00
_cell.angle_gamma   90.00
#
_symmetry.space_group_name_H-M   'P 1'
#
loop_
_entity.id
_entity.type
_entity.pdbx_description
1 polymer ?
#
loop_
_entity_poly.entity_id
_entity_poly.type
_entity_poly.pdbx_seq_one_letter_code
_entity_poly.pdbx_strand_id
1 'polypeptide(L)'
;MVQHLVALAPTFLVLAFFFLGPFNWSRSHTWARTITCAFVAAVALRYMVWRLVETVLPFPNDGPGFYWVWFLFVVEILAVFEVVLFLILMSRSVDRSAEVDRLAQAFFDRDEDELPTVDIFIPTYNEPLDVLERTIIGALSLDYPAHKVKVFVLDDQRRDWLKAYCEARGAIHVTRPDNSHAKAGNMNNGLKVSSGDFVAIFDADFVPYRHFLRRTLPFFSDESIGIVQTPQHFFNTDPVQSNLGLENIWPDEQRLFFDEIAPSRDVWDVSFCCGSCSIARRKAIDVIGGFPTESITEDLLTTLAMLNRGYKTRYLNERLSMGLAAENLTGYFVQRERWCRGGIQTLYLHNGPLRGPGLSLFQRVMFLPISWLVQYLVRFTILVVPIIYLWFGVLPLYFTSAADYVSHQVPLLAAYFLLMLWITPTRYLPLISSAVGAFATFRMLPTVISSVVRPFGKPFRVTPKGSGNEVGGFDGYSLAWIASLIAITALGLLINVVPETSHVTGQFSPVAACWSGINILVLAIASLICFEKPRRLFHAFKLDEPANVDGISGRVVSLALDKAVVNVPAGASLQSKTVTLSLDGFEPFNAELRQVTQRRRSISRTGDKQSYYLHLHFELDGQARDELIVKLYTGRYSQDVPDIDKVAVSVNLFLRTFGRTRGL
;
A
#
# COMPACT_ATOMS: atom_id res chain seq x y z
N MET A 1 45.00 -1.18 13.71
CA MET A 1 43.88 -0.34 14.20
C MET A 1 43.62 0.87 13.28
N VAL A 2 44.63 1.67 12.94
CA VAL A 2 44.47 2.87 12.08
C VAL A 2 43.93 2.56 10.67
N GLN A 3 44.44 1.53 9.99
CA GLN A 3 43.96 1.16 8.64
C GLN A 3 42.47 0.75 8.61
N HIS A 4 41.96 0.07 9.65
CA HIS A 4 40.54 -0.29 9.74
C HIS A 4 39.63 0.93 9.95
N LEU A 5 40.13 1.97 10.64
CA LEU A 5 39.40 3.23 10.81
C LEU A 5 39.35 4.05 9.51
N VAL A 6 40.41 4.00 8.70
CA VAL A 6 40.44 4.66 7.38
C VAL A 6 39.39 4.06 6.43
N ALA A 7 39.19 2.74 6.46
CA ALA A 7 38.15 2.08 5.65
C ALA A 7 36.72 2.55 6.00
N LEU A 8 36.49 3.07 7.21
CA LEU A 8 35.20 3.62 7.63
C LEU A 8 35.04 5.11 7.31
N ALA A 9 36.08 5.81 6.85
CA ALA A 9 36.02 7.24 6.58
C ALA A 9 34.86 7.63 5.63
N PRO A 10 34.59 6.93 4.51
CA PRO A 10 33.44 7.24 3.67
C PRO A 10 32.10 7.09 4.40
N THR A 11 31.98 6.09 5.29
CA THR A 11 30.77 5.89 6.11
C THR A 11 30.60 7.04 7.11
N PHE A 12 31.68 7.49 7.75
CA PHE A 12 31.61 8.65 8.65
C PHE A 12 31.25 9.94 7.91
N LEU A 13 31.69 10.12 6.65
CA LEU A 13 31.27 11.25 5.82
C LEU A 13 29.78 11.21 5.50
N VAL A 14 29.24 10.03 5.17
CA VAL A 14 27.80 9.84 4.97
C VAL A 14 27.04 10.17 6.26
N LEU A 15 27.47 9.64 7.40
CA LEU A 15 26.84 9.93 8.69
C LEU A 15 26.89 11.42 9.01
N ALA A 16 28.05 12.05 8.86
CA ALA A 16 28.23 13.49 9.10
C ALA A 16 27.32 14.32 8.20
N PHE A 17 27.20 13.99 6.91
CA PHE A 17 26.28 14.66 6.01
C PHE A 17 24.84 14.61 6.54
N PHE A 18 24.33 13.43 6.90
CA PHE A 18 22.96 13.25 7.41
C PHE A 18 22.71 13.96 8.74
N PHE A 19 23.63 13.86 9.71
CA PHE A 19 23.49 14.45 11.03
C PHE A 19 23.66 15.98 11.04
N LEU A 20 24.47 16.54 10.15
CA LEU A 20 24.65 18.00 10.05
C LEU A 20 23.60 18.65 9.14
N GLY A 21 23.14 17.94 8.11
CA GLY A 21 22.21 18.48 7.11
C GLY A 21 20.80 17.88 7.21
N PRO A 22 20.46 16.84 6.42
CA PRO A 22 19.10 16.31 6.26
C PRO A 22 18.30 16.15 7.55
N PHE A 23 18.84 15.58 8.62
CA PHE A 23 18.10 15.39 9.87
C PHE A 23 17.70 16.70 10.58
N ASN A 24 18.33 17.82 10.23
CA ASN A 24 17.99 19.16 10.70
C ASN A 24 17.21 19.98 9.66
N TRP A 25 17.04 19.47 8.44
CA TRP A 25 16.30 20.14 7.37
C TRP A 25 14.88 19.62 7.29
N SER A 26 13.92 20.52 7.04
CA SER A 26 12.55 20.07 6.75
C SER A 26 12.50 19.36 5.39
N ARG A 27 11.98 18.13 5.39
CA ARG A 27 11.73 17.31 4.20
C ARG A 27 10.65 17.87 3.26
N SER A 28 9.91 18.90 3.68
CA SER A 28 8.95 19.59 2.80
C SER A 28 9.63 20.52 1.79
N HIS A 29 10.88 20.94 2.06
CA HIS A 29 11.61 21.80 1.13
C HIS A 29 12.21 21.00 -0.03
N THR A 30 11.89 21.42 -1.25
CA THR A 30 12.42 20.80 -2.48
C THR A 30 13.95 20.82 -2.53
N TRP A 31 14.59 21.92 -2.15
CA TRP A 31 16.06 22.02 -2.18
C TRP A 31 16.72 21.00 -1.26
N ALA A 32 16.17 20.78 -0.06
CA ALA A 32 16.70 19.82 0.89
C ALA A 32 16.59 18.40 0.35
N ARG A 33 15.42 18.02 -0.17
CA ARG A 33 15.20 16.71 -0.81
C ARG A 33 16.15 16.49 -2.00
N THR A 34 16.32 17.50 -2.83
CA THR A 34 17.19 17.46 -4.01
C THR A 34 18.66 17.24 -3.63
N ILE A 35 19.18 18.02 -2.68
CA ILE A 35 20.57 17.88 -2.19
C ILE A 35 20.79 16.50 -1.57
N THR A 36 19.88 16.02 -0.73
CA THR A 36 19.99 14.69 -0.09
C THR A 36 19.95 13.57 -1.13
N CYS A 37 19.00 13.60 -2.08
CA CYS A 37 18.90 12.58 -3.12
C CYS A 37 20.12 12.59 -4.06
N ALA A 38 20.62 13.77 -4.43
CA ALA A 38 21.82 13.90 -5.24
C ALA A 38 23.07 13.37 -4.53
N PHE A 39 23.21 13.62 -3.22
CA PHE A 39 24.29 13.05 -2.42
C PHE A 39 24.26 11.52 -2.41
N VAL A 40 23.09 10.92 -2.17
CA VAL A 40 22.93 9.45 -2.18
C VAL A 40 23.22 8.88 -3.57
N ALA A 41 22.77 9.55 -4.64
CA ALA A 41 23.10 9.15 -6.01
C ALA A 41 24.60 9.21 -6.30
N ALA A 42 25.32 10.21 -5.78
CA ALA A 42 26.77 10.31 -5.92
C ALA A 42 27.50 9.19 -5.17
N VAL A 43 27.04 8.81 -3.98
CA VAL A 43 27.57 7.66 -3.22
C VAL A 43 27.32 6.35 -3.98
N ALA A 44 26.14 6.17 -4.56
CA ALA A 44 25.82 5.02 -5.41
C ALA A 44 26.69 4.96 -6.67
N LEU A 45 26.90 6.09 -7.34
CA LEU A 45 27.79 6.17 -8.50
C LEU A 45 29.23 5.79 -8.13
N ARG A 46 29.75 6.29 -7.00
CA ARG A 46 31.07 5.90 -6.48
C ARG A 46 31.17 4.39 -6.30
N TYR A 47 30.16 3.76 -5.70
CA TYR A 47 30.11 2.31 -5.55
C TYR A 47 30.11 1.59 -6.90
N MET A 48 29.32 2.05 -7.87
CA MET A 48 29.23 1.40 -9.19
C MET A 48 30.52 1.53 -10.00
N VAL A 49 31.22 2.66 -9.90
CA VAL A 49 32.54 2.83 -10.52
C VAL A 49 33.55 1.85 -9.92
N TRP A 50 33.60 1.76 -8.58
CA TRP A 50 34.42 0.77 -7.89
C TRP A 50 34.08 -0.66 -8.30
N ARG A 51 32.78 -1.00 -8.29
CA ARG A 51 32.28 -2.31 -8.68
C ARG A 51 32.77 -2.68 -10.08
N LEU A 52 32.64 -1.79 -11.05
CA LEU A 52 33.09 -2.04 -12.42
C LEU A 52 34.62 -2.17 -12.51
N VAL A 53 35.35 -1.15 -12.07
CA VAL A 53 36.78 -0.98 -12.35
C VAL A 53 37.65 -1.91 -11.53
N GLU A 54 37.31 -2.14 -10.26
CA GLU A 54 38.16 -2.90 -9.34
C GLU A 54 37.68 -4.34 -9.14
N THR A 55 36.39 -4.62 -9.37
CA THR A 55 35.83 -5.93 -8.99
C THR A 55 35.25 -6.76 -10.14
N VAL A 56 34.90 -6.14 -11.27
CA VAL A 56 34.32 -6.83 -12.45
C VAL A 56 35.34 -6.94 -13.56
N LEU A 57 35.91 -5.81 -14.03
CA LEU A 57 36.90 -5.82 -15.11
C LEU A 57 38.17 -6.63 -14.79
N PRO A 58 38.70 -6.64 -13.55
CA PRO A 58 39.87 -7.44 -13.21
C PRO A 58 39.59 -8.92 -12.98
N PHE A 59 38.31 -9.35 -12.99
CA PHE A 59 37.97 -10.74 -12.71
C PHE A 59 38.45 -11.66 -13.85
N PRO A 60 39.14 -12.78 -13.55
CA PRO A 60 39.67 -13.69 -14.57
C PRO A 60 38.60 -14.20 -15.55
N ASN A 61 38.91 -14.21 -16.85
CA ASN A 61 38.02 -14.69 -17.92
C ASN A 61 38.30 -16.16 -18.30
N ASP A 62 38.54 -17.01 -17.32
CA ASP A 62 39.01 -18.39 -17.51
C ASP A 62 37.97 -19.46 -17.11
N GLY A 63 36.81 -19.06 -16.58
CA GLY A 63 35.80 -20.01 -16.15
C GLY A 63 34.40 -19.45 -15.85
N PRO A 64 33.48 -20.29 -15.33
CA PRO A 64 32.09 -19.92 -15.04
C PRO A 64 31.93 -18.74 -14.08
N GLY A 65 32.93 -18.49 -13.22
CA GLY A 65 32.96 -17.34 -12.30
C GLY A 65 32.90 -15.99 -13.03
N PHE A 66 33.48 -15.89 -14.22
CA PHE A 66 33.42 -14.67 -15.05
C PHE A 66 31.96 -14.29 -15.36
N TYR A 67 31.20 -15.23 -15.90
CA TYR A 67 29.79 -15.01 -16.25
C TYR A 67 28.94 -14.72 -15.02
N TRP A 68 29.25 -15.38 -13.89
CA TRP A 68 28.58 -15.12 -12.62
C TRP A 68 28.78 -13.68 -12.13
N VAL A 69 30.02 -13.17 -12.13
CA VAL A 69 30.32 -11.79 -11.71
C VAL A 69 29.67 -10.77 -12.64
N TRP A 70 29.71 -10.99 -13.96
CA TRP A 70 29.02 -10.11 -14.91
C TRP A 70 27.50 -10.14 -14.76
N PHE A 71 26.91 -11.31 -14.52
CA PHE A 71 25.49 -11.42 -14.21
C PHE A 71 25.12 -10.61 -12.97
N LEU A 72 25.87 -10.75 -11.88
CA LEU A 72 25.65 -9.97 -10.66
C LEU A 72 25.78 -8.47 -10.91
N PHE A 73 26.79 -8.05 -11.69
CA PHE A 73 26.95 -6.65 -12.04
C PHE A 73 25.77 -6.09 -12.85
N VAL A 74 25.22 -6.86 -13.79
CA VAL A 74 24.01 -6.48 -14.54
C VAL A 74 22.81 -6.34 -13.59
N VAL A 75 22.62 -7.28 -12.65
CA VAL A 75 21.56 -7.19 -11.64
C VAL A 75 21.74 -5.96 -10.75
N GLU A 76 22.98 -5.64 -10.35
CA GLU A 76 23.30 -4.44 -9.58
C GLU A 76 23.06 -3.15 -10.37
N ILE A 77 23.39 -3.10 -11.68
CA ILE A 77 23.05 -1.96 -12.55
C ILE A 77 21.54 -1.75 -12.59
N LEU A 78 20.76 -2.82 -12.76
CA LEU A 78 19.30 -2.72 -12.78
C LEU A 78 18.76 -2.21 -11.44
N ALA A 79 19.30 -2.70 -10.32
CA ALA A 79 18.94 -2.23 -8.98
C ALA A 79 19.27 -0.74 -8.79
N VAL A 80 20.47 -0.32 -9.16
CA VAL A 80 20.89 1.09 -9.06
C VAL A 80 20.07 1.97 -10.01
N PHE A 81 19.71 1.49 -11.19
CA PHE A 81 18.83 2.20 -12.11
C PHE A 81 17.45 2.43 -11.47
N GLU A 82 16.83 1.41 -10.87
CA GLU A 82 15.59 1.54 -10.12
C GLU A 82 15.72 2.57 -8.98
N VAL A 83 16.81 2.48 -8.19
CA VAL A 83 17.08 3.42 -7.10
C VAL A 83 17.25 4.85 -7.62
N VAL A 84 17.97 5.07 -8.73
CA VAL A 84 18.14 6.41 -9.32
C VAL A 84 16.80 6.98 -9.78
N LEU A 85 15.92 6.19 -10.40
CA LEU A 85 14.58 6.63 -10.74
C LEU A 85 13.77 7.01 -9.48
N PHE A 86 13.88 6.21 -8.42
CA PHE A 86 13.28 6.52 -7.12
C PHE A 86 13.84 7.82 -6.53
N LEU A 87 15.16 8.04 -6.56
CA LEU A 87 15.80 9.28 -6.08
C LEU A 87 15.36 10.50 -6.88
N ILE A 88 15.23 10.39 -8.21
CA ILE A 88 14.72 11.47 -9.06
C ILE A 88 13.28 11.80 -8.67
N LEU A 89 12.40 10.80 -8.58
CA LEU A 89 11.01 11.01 -8.18
C LEU A 89 10.94 11.67 -6.81
N MET A 90 11.62 11.11 -5.83
CA MET A 90 11.59 11.55 -4.44
C MET A 90 12.36 12.85 -4.18
N SER A 91 13.15 13.36 -5.12
CA SER A 91 13.86 14.65 -4.97
C SER A 91 12.91 15.85 -4.83
N ARG A 92 11.64 15.67 -5.20
CA ARG A 92 10.57 16.67 -5.07
C ARG A 92 9.31 16.00 -4.51
N SER A 93 8.43 16.80 -3.92
CA SER A 93 7.08 16.40 -3.54
C SER A 93 6.20 17.63 -3.55
N VAL A 94 4.90 17.44 -3.75
CA VAL A 94 3.90 18.51 -3.70
C VAL A 94 2.77 18.14 -2.76
N ASP A 95 2.40 19.09 -1.91
CA ASP A 95 1.16 19.04 -1.14
C ASP A 95 0.17 20.02 -1.78
N ARG A 96 -0.95 19.49 -2.28
CA ARG A 96 -1.97 20.26 -2.97
C ARG A 96 -3.13 20.70 -2.08
N SER A 97 -3.10 20.39 -0.79
CA SER A 97 -4.15 20.76 0.16
C SER A 97 -4.39 22.28 0.18
N ALA A 98 -3.30 23.05 0.25
CA ALA A 98 -3.39 24.52 0.21
C ALA A 98 -3.78 25.08 -1.17
N GLU A 99 -3.50 24.34 -2.25
CA GLU A 99 -3.93 24.73 -3.60
C GLU A 99 -5.43 24.57 -3.75
N VAL A 100 -5.98 23.42 -3.33
CA VAL A 100 -7.44 23.21 -3.36
C VAL A 100 -8.17 24.17 -2.44
N ASP A 101 -7.65 24.53 -1.25
CA ASP A 101 -8.29 25.51 -0.38
C ASP A 101 -8.55 26.85 -1.12
N ARG A 102 -7.55 27.32 -1.88
CA ARG A 102 -7.67 28.55 -2.67
C ARG A 102 -8.61 28.39 -3.87
N LEU A 103 -8.53 27.26 -4.58
CA LEU A 103 -9.38 27.01 -5.74
C LEU A 103 -10.84 26.80 -5.34
N ALA A 104 -11.09 26.14 -4.20
CA ALA A 104 -12.41 25.79 -3.71
C ALA A 104 -13.25 27.04 -3.41
N GLN A 105 -12.63 28.08 -2.84
CA GLN A 105 -13.33 29.35 -2.57
C GLN A 105 -13.96 29.90 -3.86
N ALA A 106 -13.15 30.18 -4.88
CA ALA A 106 -13.66 30.70 -6.15
C ALA A 106 -14.58 29.69 -6.90
N PHE A 107 -14.33 28.39 -6.75
CA PHE A 107 -15.12 27.35 -7.43
C PHE A 107 -16.55 27.23 -6.86
N PHE A 108 -16.71 27.37 -5.54
CA PHE A 108 -17.99 27.20 -4.84
C PHE A 108 -18.69 28.52 -4.48
N ASP A 109 -18.07 29.68 -4.73
CA ASP A 109 -18.73 30.99 -4.66
C ASP A 109 -19.73 31.21 -5.81
N ARG A 110 -19.76 30.32 -6.81
CA ARG A 110 -20.73 30.31 -7.91
C ARG A 110 -22.10 29.81 -7.46
N ASP A 111 -23.13 30.16 -8.23
CA ASP A 111 -24.47 29.64 -8.01
C ASP A 111 -24.49 28.11 -8.14
N GLU A 112 -25.33 27.42 -7.37
CA GLU A 112 -25.37 25.95 -7.35
C GLU A 112 -25.72 25.37 -8.73
N ASP A 113 -26.50 26.11 -9.52
CA ASP A 113 -26.87 25.74 -10.88
C ASP A 113 -25.75 25.91 -11.90
N GLU A 114 -24.70 26.69 -11.59
CA GLU A 114 -23.50 26.81 -12.42
C GLU A 114 -22.46 25.71 -12.11
N LEU A 115 -22.62 25.00 -10.99
CA LEU A 115 -21.74 23.91 -10.62
C LEU A 115 -21.90 22.74 -11.62
N PRO A 116 -20.79 22.04 -11.95
CA PRO A 116 -20.85 20.96 -12.92
C PRO A 116 -21.59 19.75 -12.37
N THR A 117 -22.13 18.95 -13.29
CA THR A 117 -22.76 17.68 -12.98
C THR A 117 -21.72 16.57 -12.79
N VAL A 118 -21.99 15.63 -11.88
CA VAL A 118 -21.08 14.52 -11.57
C VAL A 118 -21.84 13.19 -11.54
N ASP A 119 -21.36 12.24 -12.34
CA ASP A 119 -21.80 10.85 -12.27
C ASP A 119 -20.84 10.06 -11.36
N ILE A 120 -21.36 9.38 -10.35
CA ILE A 120 -20.59 8.49 -9.47
C ILE A 120 -20.76 7.06 -9.96
N PHE A 121 -19.67 6.43 -10.40
CA PHE A 121 -19.66 5.05 -10.89
C PHE A 121 -19.18 4.10 -9.79
N ILE A 122 -20.02 3.13 -9.45
CA ILE A 122 -19.73 2.03 -8.53
C ILE A 122 -19.81 0.71 -9.32
N PRO A 123 -18.73 0.28 -10.00
CA PRO A 123 -18.69 -1.00 -10.68
C PRO A 123 -18.63 -2.15 -9.67
N THR A 124 -19.45 -3.17 -9.91
CA THR A 124 -19.56 -4.34 -9.04
C THR A 124 -19.73 -5.62 -9.85
N TYR A 125 -19.17 -6.72 -9.33
CA TYR A 125 -19.29 -8.05 -9.89
C TYR A 125 -20.01 -8.98 -8.92
N ASN A 126 -19.35 -9.40 -7.83
CA ASN A 126 -19.88 -10.40 -6.90
C ASN A 126 -19.91 -9.94 -5.44
N GLU A 127 -19.72 -8.65 -5.18
CA GLU A 127 -19.70 -8.11 -3.82
C GLU A 127 -21.08 -8.27 -3.15
N PRO A 128 -21.11 -8.67 -1.87
CA PRO A 128 -22.36 -8.81 -1.11
C PRO A 128 -22.95 -7.45 -0.68
N LEU A 129 -24.19 -7.47 -0.21
CA LEU A 129 -24.91 -6.27 0.22
C LEU A 129 -24.16 -5.50 1.32
N ASP A 130 -23.58 -6.19 2.29
CA ASP A 130 -22.89 -5.56 3.42
C ASP A 130 -21.63 -4.78 3.03
N VAL A 131 -21.05 -5.09 1.86
CA VAL A 131 -19.96 -4.32 1.25
C VAL A 131 -20.54 -3.17 0.43
N LEU A 132 -21.49 -3.47 -0.47
CA LEU A 132 -22.06 -2.51 -1.42
C LEU A 132 -22.83 -1.38 -0.75
N GLU A 133 -23.63 -1.67 0.28
CA GLU A 133 -24.46 -0.68 0.97
C GLU A 133 -23.61 0.47 1.51
N ARG A 134 -22.41 0.17 2.01
CA ARG A 134 -21.53 1.19 2.61
C ARG A 134 -21.13 2.22 1.55
N THR A 135 -20.75 1.73 0.38
CA THR A 135 -20.28 2.55 -0.74
C THR A 135 -21.43 3.32 -1.39
N ILE A 136 -22.58 2.67 -1.61
CA ILE A 136 -23.78 3.30 -2.18
C ILE A 136 -24.27 4.43 -1.28
N ILE A 137 -24.45 4.17 0.02
CA ILE A 137 -24.91 5.17 0.98
C ILE A 137 -23.88 6.30 1.14
N GLY A 138 -22.58 5.99 1.18
CA GLY A 138 -21.53 7.02 1.19
C GLY A 138 -21.59 7.94 -0.03
N ALA A 139 -21.79 7.38 -1.22
CA ALA A 139 -21.91 8.14 -2.47
C ALA A 139 -23.18 9.01 -2.51
N LEU A 140 -24.30 8.51 -1.99
CA LEU A 140 -25.55 9.27 -1.87
C LEU A 140 -25.45 10.40 -0.83
N SER A 141 -24.45 10.37 0.06
CA SER A 141 -24.27 11.32 1.16
C SER A 141 -23.20 12.39 0.91
N LEU A 142 -22.73 12.50 -0.34
CA LEU A 142 -21.77 13.52 -0.77
C LEU A 142 -22.31 14.94 -0.54
N ASP A 143 -21.45 15.84 -0.07
CA ASP A 143 -21.76 17.25 0.20
C ASP A 143 -21.70 18.06 -1.11
N TYR A 144 -22.75 17.94 -1.91
CA TYR A 144 -22.92 18.59 -3.21
C TYR A 144 -24.42 18.70 -3.56
N PRO A 145 -24.85 19.67 -4.40
CA PRO A 145 -26.26 19.80 -4.76
C PRO A 145 -26.84 18.50 -5.35
N ALA A 146 -27.93 18.02 -4.76
CA ALA A 146 -28.48 16.68 -5.04
C ALA A 146 -28.90 16.51 -6.50
N HIS A 147 -29.38 17.57 -7.16
CA HIS A 147 -29.76 17.55 -8.58
C HIS A 147 -28.56 17.48 -9.54
N LYS A 148 -27.34 17.71 -9.04
CA LYS A 148 -26.10 17.68 -9.83
C LYS A 148 -25.33 16.38 -9.69
N VAL A 149 -25.71 15.48 -8.77
CA VAL A 149 -25.03 14.20 -8.55
C VAL A 149 -25.95 13.04 -8.91
N LYS A 150 -25.44 12.07 -9.66
CA LYS A 150 -26.14 10.81 -9.95
C LYS A 150 -25.25 9.64 -9.59
N VAL A 151 -25.76 8.72 -8.77
CA VAL A 151 -25.04 7.51 -8.37
C VAL A 151 -25.46 6.35 -9.24
N PHE A 152 -24.52 5.81 -10.02
CA PHE A 152 -24.70 4.66 -10.91
C PHE A 152 -24.01 3.43 -10.33
N VAL A 153 -24.79 2.40 -10.03
CA VAL A 153 -24.31 1.09 -9.62
C VAL A 153 -24.26 0.21 -10.87
N LEU A 154 -23.04 -0.09 -11.33
CA LEU A 154 -22.81 -0.80 -12.59
C LEU A 154 -22.60 -2.29 -12.29
N ASP A 155 -23.60 -3.12 -12.58
CA ASP A 155 -23.68 -4.51 -12.12
C ASP A 155 -23.46 -5.53 -13.25
N ASP A 156 -22.29 -6.18 -13.22
CA ASP A 156 -21.90 -7.23 -14.16
C ASP A 156 -22.53 -8.60 -13.83
N GLN A 157 -23.36 -8.74 -12.79
CA GLN A 157 -24.06 -9.98 -12.48
C GLN A 157 -25.58 -9.88 -12.54
N ARG A 158 -26.14 -8.72 -12.90
CA ARG A 158 -27.58 -8.53 -13.14
C ARG A 158 -28.44 -9.02 -11.96
N ARG A 159 -28.10 -8.59 -10.75
CA ARG A 159 -28.69 -9.05 -9.49
C ARG A 159 -29.98 -8.29 -9.20
N ASP A 160 -31.12 -9.00 -9.20
CA ASP A 160 -32.45 -8.40 -8.94
C ASP A 160 -32.55 -7.75 -7.56
N TRP A 161 -31.96 -8.37 -6.53
CA TRP A 161 -31.94 -7.79 -5.18
C TRP A 161 -31.19 -6.46 -5.14
N LEU A 162 -30.12 -6.31 -5.95
CA LEU A 162 -29.32 -5.10 -5.99
C LEU A 162 -30.07 -3.99 -6.71
N LYS A 163 -30.80 -4.34 -7.78
CA LYS A 163 -31.72 -3.41 -8.46
C LYS A 163 -32.74 -2.83 -7.47
N ALA A 164 -33.44 -3.71 -6.75
CA ALA A 164 -34.43 -3.30 -5.75
C ALA A 164 -33.82 -2.41 -4.65
N TYR A 165 -32.62 -2.76 -4.18
CA TYR A 165 -31.89 -1.94 -3.19
C TYR A 165 -31.53 -0.55 -3.74
N CYS A 166 -31.01 -0.47 -4.98
CA CYS A 166 -30.67 0.80 -5.61
C CYS A 166 -31.90 1.70 -5.79
N GLU A 167 -33.00 1.15 -6.31
CA GLU A 167 -34.26 1.87 -6.52
C GLU A 167 -34.83 2.40 -5.20
N ALA A 168 -34.78 1.60 -4.12
CA ALA A 168 -35.24 2.00 -2.80
C ALA A 168 -34.42 3.15 -2.18
N ARG A 169 -33.15 3.31 -2.57
CA ARG A 169 -32.24 4.36 -2.06
C ARG A 169 -32.06 5.54 -3.01
N GLY A 170 -32.62 5.49 -4.22
CA GLY A 170 -32.45 6.54 -5.23
C GLY A 170 -31.14 6.45 -6.02
N ALA A 171 -30.47 5.31 -6.03
CA ALA A 171 -29.34 5.02 -6.92
C ALA A 171 -29.83 4.40 -8.24
N ILE A 172 -29.07 4.60 -9.31
CA ILE A 172 -29.39 4.11 -10.66
C ILE A 172 -28.68 2.77 -10.87
N HIS A 173 -29.43 1.69 -10.99
CA HIS A 173 -28.87 0.37 -11.32
C HIS A 173 -28.71 0.24 -12.84
N VAL A 174 -27.51 -0.12 -13.28
CA VAL A 174 -27.19 -0.30 -14.70
C VAL A 174 -26.59 -1.68 -14.90
N THR A 175 -27.05 -2.38 -15.92
CA THR A 175 -26.52 -3.68 -16.32
C THR A 175 -26.17 -3.69 -17.81
N ARG A 176 -25.54 -4.76 -18.26
CA ARG A 176 -25.23 -5.03 -19.67
C ARG A 176 -25.41 -6.51 -20.00
N PRO A 177 -25.60 -6.87 -21.28
CA PRO A 177 -25.89 -8.25 -21.68
C PRO A 177 -24.70 -9.20 -21.56
N ASP A 178 -23.46 -8.70 -21.61
CA ASP A 178 -22.23 -9.49 -21.50
C ASP A 178 -21.29 -8.92 -20.42
N ASN A 179 -20.24 -9.68 -20.08
CA ASN A 179 -19.20 -9.26 -19.13
C ASN A 179 -17.87 -8.99 -19.86
N SER A 180 -17.94 -8.53 -21.12
CA SER A 180 -16.75 -8.26 -21.93
C SER A 180 -15.86 -7.19 -21.28
N HIS A 181 -14.54 -7.36 -21.33
CA HIS A 181 -13.58 -6.36 -20.80
C HIS A 181 -13.76 -5.99 -19.31
N ALA A 182 -14.40 -6.85 -18.51
CA ALA A 182 -14.55 -6.70 -17.06
C ALA A 182 -14.95 -5.26 -16.65
N LYS A 183 -14.30 -4.69 -15.61
CA LYS A 183 -14.60 -3.37 -15.06
C LYS A 183 -14.56 -2.23 -16.09
N ALA A 184 -13.56 -2.20 -16.98
CA ALA A 184 -13.46 -1.18 -18.02
C ALA A 184 -14.68 -1.21 -18.97
N GLY A 185 -15.07 -2.39 -19.41
CA GLY A 185 -16.26 -2.57 -20.24
C GLY A 185 -17.55 -2.15 -19.51
N ASN A 186 -17.64 -2.46 -18.21
CA ASN A 186 -18.79 -2.09 -17.38
C ASN A 186 -18.89 -0.55 -17.22
N MET A 187 -17.78 0.12 -16.93
CA MET A 187 -17.72 1.58 -16.88
C MET A 187 -18.05 2.21 -18.25
N ASN A 188 -17.55 1.66 -19.35
CA ASN A 188 -17.90 2.12 -20.69
C ASN A 188 -19.39 1.95 -21.03
N ASN A 189 -20.04 0.91 -20.49
CA ASN A 189 -21.49 0.78 -20.58
C ASN A 189 -22.20 1.88 -19.77
N GLY A 190 -21.72 2.18 -18.56
CA GLY A 190 -22.17 3.31 -17.75
C GLY A 190 -22.09 4.65 -18.49
N LEU A 191 -20.98 4.91 -19.19
CA LEU A 191 -20.79 6.14 -19.98
C LEU A 191 -21.87 6.34 -21.05
N LYS A 192 -22.47 5.27 -21.59
CA LYS A 192 -23.51 5.36 -22.63
C LYS A 192 -24.86 5.84 -22.09
N VAL A 193 -25.10 5.65 -20.79
CA VAL A 193 -26.37 5.98 -20.12
C VAL A 193 -26.22 7.13 -19.12
N SER A 194 -25.05 7.74 -19.06
CA SER A 194 -24.69 8.84 -18.18
C SER A 194 -24.22 10.04 -19.00
N SER A 195 -24.33 11.25 -18.43
CA SER A 195 -24.10 12.52 -19.15
C SER A 195 -23.44 13.60 -18.30
N GLY A 196 -22.95 13.25 -17.11
CA GLY A 196 -22.28 14.18 -16.22
C GLY A 196 -21.01 14.77 -16.82
N ASP A 197 -20.70 16.01 -16.45
CA ASP A 197 -19.47 16.71 -16.85
C ASP A 197 -18.21 16.01 -16.31
N PHE A 198 -18.35 15.34 -15.18
CA PHE A 198 -17.32 14.56 -14.51
C PHE A 198 -17.82 13.18 -14.11
N VAL A 199 -16.90 12.22 -14.03
CA VAL A 199 -17.16 10.84 -13.60
C VAL A 199 -16.24 10.53 -12.42
N ALA A 200 -16.81 10.31 -11.23
CA ALA A 200 -16.08 9.81 -10.07
C ALA A 200 -16.19 8.29 -10.00
N ILE A 201 -15.11 7.60 -9.68
CA ILE A 201 -15.03 6.13 -9.71
C ILE A 201 -14.67 5.63 -8.33
N PHE A 202 -15.53 4.78 -7.78
CA PHE A 202 -15.29 4.07 -6.52
C PHE A 202 -15.54 2.58 -6.72
N ASP A 203 -14.55 1.75 -6.39
CA ASP A 203 -14.78 0.31 -6.28
C ASP A 203 -15.89 0.02 -5.27
N ALA A 204 -16.60 -1.10 -5.43
CA ALA A 204 -17.72 -1.51 -4.60
C ALA A 204 -17.41 -1.52 -3.08
N ASP A 205 -16.15 -1.63 -2.69
CA ASP A 205 -15.67 -1.65 -1.32
C ASP A 205 -15.00 -0.35 -0.86
N PHE A 206 -15.11 0.75 -1.62
CA PHE A 206 -14.56 2.07 -1.26
C PHE A 206 -15.65 3.10 -1.03
N VAL A 207 -15.83 3.47 0.24
CA VAL A 207 -16.78 4.50 0.66
C VAL A 207 -16.17 5.88 0.46
N PRO A 208 -16.80 6.77 -0.34
CA PRO A 208 -16.34 8.15 -0.46
C PRO A 208 -16.67 8.97 0.79
N TYR A 209 -15.84 9.97 1.07
CA TYR A 209 -16.11 10.92 2.14
C TYR A 209 -17.02 12.02 1.65
N ARG A 210 -17.82 12.60 2.56
CA ARG A 210 -18.81 13.62 2.19
C ARG A 210 -18.20 14.77 1.40
N HIS A 211 -17.00 15.19 1.77
CA HIS A 211 -16.29 16.31 1.14
C HIS A 211 -15.48 15.94 -0.11
N PHE A 212 -15.54 14.69 -0.62
CA PHE A 212 -14.74 14.24 -1.77
C PHE A 212 -14.87 15.17 -2.99
N LEU A 213 -16.09 15.52 -3.40
CA LEU A 213 -16.30 16.40 -4.55
C LEU A 213 -15.83 17.83 -4.29
N ARG A 214 -16.06 18.35 -3.09
CA ARG A 214 -15.59 19.67 -2.66
C ARG A 214 -14.08 19.83 -2.67
N ARG A 215 -13.35 18.73 -2.45
CA ARG A 215 -11.88 18.73 -2.48
C ARG A 215 -11.29 18.38 -3.85
N THR A 216 -12.06 17.81 -4.77
CA THR A 216 -11.50 17.32 -6.04
C THR A 216 -11.93 18.14 -7.25
N LEU A 217 -13.18 18.61 -7.30
CA LEU A 217 -13.69 19.40 -8.42
C LEU A 217 -12.93 20.71 -8.70
N PRO A 218 -12.45 21.48 -7.69
CA PRO A 218 -11.80 22.76 -7.94
C PRO A 218 -10.57 22.70 -8.86
N PHE A 219 -9.85 21.56 -8.89
CA PHE A 219 -8.70 21.37 -9.78
C PHE A 219 -9.09 21.47 -11.26
N PHE A 220 -10.31 21.08 -11.63
CA PHE A 220 -10.76 21.11 -13.03
C PHE A 220 -11.06 22.51 -13.57
N SER A 221 -10.81 23.56 -12.78
CA SER A 221 -10.68 24.92 -13.30
C SER A 221 -9.54 25.03 -14.32
N ASP A 222 -8.52 24.15 -14.24
CA ASP A 222 -7.54 23.94 -15.30
C ASP A 222 -8.05 22.88 -16.29
N GLU A 223 -8.31 23.30 -17.53
CA GLU A 223 -8.82 22.44 -18.60
C GLU A 223 -7.85 21.32 -19.01
N SER A 224 -6.54 21.49 -18.73
CA SER A 224 -5.53 20.47 -19.01
C SER A 224 -5.60 19.28 -18.04
N ILE A 225 -6.31 19.39 -16.91
CA ILE A 225 -6.47 18.28 -15.97
C ILE A 225 -7.57 17.34 -16.45
N GLY A 226 -7.18 16.09 -16.67
CA GLY A 226 -8.07 14.99 -17.05
C GLY A 226 -8.52 14.13 -15.87
N ILE A 227 -7.67 13.95 -14.86
CA ILE A 227 -7.93 13.09 -13.68
C ILE A 227 -7.41 13.77 -12.41
N VAL A 228 -8.18 13.67 -11.33
CA VAL A 228 -7.73 13.89 -9.96
C VAL A 228 -7.84 12.57 -9.21
N GLN A 229 -6.72 12.08 -8.68
CA GLN A 229 -6.63 10.87 -7.86
C GLN A 229 -6.44 11.25 -6.39
N THR A 230 -7.08 10.51 -5.49
CA THR A 230 -6.88 10.59 -4.04
C THR A 230 -6.30 9.28 -3.50
N PRO A 231 -5.64 9.28 -2.34
CA PRO A 231 -5.21 8.05 -1.68
C PRO A 231 -6.34 7.04 -1.48
N GLN A 232 -6.02 5.75 -1.57
CA GLN A 232 -6.90 4.67 -1.14
C GLN A 232 -6.60 4.32 0.32
N HIS A 233 -7.40 4.75 1.29
CA HIS A 233 -7.19 4.34 2.68
C HIS A 233 -7.97 3.09 3.02
N PHE A 234 -7.45 2.26 3.93
CA PHE A 234 -8.13 1.05 4.36
C PHE A 234 -8.57 1.15 5.81
N PHE A 235 -9.74 0.61 6.14
CA PHE A 235 -10.22 0.53 7.53
C PHE A 235 -9.98 -0.84 8.17
N ASN A 236 -9.65 -1.85 7.37
CA ASN A 236 -9.20 -3.15 7.81
C ASN A 236 -7.67 -3.29 7.71
N THR A 237 -7.11 -4.15 8.55
CA THR A 237 -5.69 -4.50 8.54
C THR A 237 -5.39 -5.49 7.43
N ASP A 238 -4.30 -5.27 6.68
CA ASP A 238 -3.86 -6.19 5.63
C ASP A 238 -3.28 -7.50 6.23
N PRO A 239 -3.27 -8.62 5.48
CA PRO A 239 -2.81 -9.92 5.98
C PRO A 239 -1.37 -9.90 6.47
N VAL A 240 -0.49 -9.13 5.84
CA VAL A 240 0.94 -9.09 6.18
C VAL A 240 1.12 -8.41 7.53
N GLN A 241 0.51 -7.25 7.74
CA GLN A 241 0.52 -6.57 9.03
C GLN A 241 -0.01 -7.47 10.16
N SER A 242 -1.14 -8.14 9.91
CA SER A 242 -1.77 -8.97 10.93
C SER A 242 -0.96 -10.22 11.26
N ASN A 243 -0.42 -10.90 10.25
CA ASN A 243 0.36 -12.13 10.46
C ASN A 243 1.66 -11.84 11.22
N LEU A 244 2.25 -10.65 11.01
CA LEU A 244 3.41 -10.16 11.77
C LEU A 244 3.06 -9.66 13.18
N GLY A 245 1.79 -9.48 13.52
CA GLY A 245 1.38 -8.92 14.82
C GLY A 245 1.69 -7.43 14.95
N LEU A 246 1.70 -6.71 13.84
CA LEU A 246 2.01 -5.28 13.76
C LEU A 246 0.75 -4.42 13.56
N GLU A 247 -0.41 -4.98 13.91
CA GLU A 247 -1.69 -4.29 13.81
C GLU A 247 -1.66 -3.00 14.65
N ASN A 248 -2.07 -1.87 14.07
CA ASN A 248 -2.07 -0.53 14.70
C ASN A 248 -0.68 0.06 15.02
N ILE A 249 0.43 -0.56 14.59
CA ILE A 249 1.80 -0.10 14.90
C ILE A 249 2.59 0.20 13.63
N TRP A 250 2.37 -0.60 12.58
CA TRP A 250 2.96 -0.38 11.27
C TRP A 250 1.83 -0.11 10.26
N PRO A 251 1.88 0.94 9.44
CA PRO A 251 0.88 1.19 8.41
C PRO A 251 0.85 0.11 7.32
N ASP A 252 -0.21 0.10 6.53
CA ASP A 252 -0.32 -0.85 5.42
C ASP A 252 0.77 -0.58 4.39
N GLU A 253 1.18 -1.63 3.68
CA GLU A 253 2.30 -1.54 2.74
C GLU A 253 2.07 -0.52 1.61
N GLN A 254 0.81 -0.21 1.30
CA GLN A 254 0.47 0.75 0.24
C GLN A 254 0.61 2.21 0.70
N ARG A 255 0.69 2.50 2.02
CA ARG A 255 0.92 3.88 2.50
C ARG A 255 2.22 4.48 1.97
N LEU A 256 3.27 3.69 1.79
CA LEU A 256 4.50 4.21 1.18
C LEU A 256 4.24 4.75 -0.23
N PHE A 257 3.41 4.05 -1.00
CA PHE A 257 3.03 4.51 -2.33
C PHE A 257 2.15 5.75 -2.26
N PHE A 258 1.01 5.68 -1.57
CA PHE A 258 0.01 6.74 -1.60
C PHE A 258 0.45 8.00 -0.84
N ASP A 259 1.14 7.88 0.29
CA ASP A 259 1.43 9.03 1.13
C ASP A 259 2.73 9.75 0.71
N GLU A 260 3.68 9.04 0.08
CA GLU A 260 5.03 9.56 -0.18
C GLU A 260 5.42 9.50 -1.67
N ILE A 261 5.22 8.37 -2.35
CA ILE A 261 5.62 8.22 -3.76
C ILE A 261 4.64 8.95 -4.69
N ALA A 262 3.33 8.79 -4.54
CA ALA A 262 2.32 9.40 -5.39
C ALA A 262 2.37 10.94 -5.43
N PRO A 263 2.48 11.68 -4.30
CA PRO A 263 2.69 13.13 -4.35
C PRO A 263 4.06 13.51 -4.94
N SER A 264 5.09 12.67 -4.74
CA SER A 264 6.38 12.86 -5.40
C SER A 264 6.30 12.64 -6.92
N ARG A 265 5.45 11.73 -7.40
CA ARG A 265 5.19 11.54 -8.85
C ARG A 265 4.39 12.69 -9.44
N ASP A 266 3.50 13.28 -8.67
CA ASP A 266 2.59 14.32 -9.12
C ASP A 266 3.30 15.63 -9.52
N VAL A 267 4.29 16.06 -8.75
CA VAL A 267 5.10 17.26 -9.07
C VAL A 267 5.89 17.12 -10.40
N TRP A 268 6.03 15.89 -10.89
CA TRP A 268 6.68 15.54 -12.14
C TRP A 268 5.70 15.21 -13.28
N ASP A 269 4.40 15.43 -13.08
CA ASP A 269 3.33 15.10 -14.04
C ASP A 269 3.35 13.61 -14.47
N VAL A 270 3.72 12.70 -13.55
CA VAL A 270 3.76 11.24 -13.75
C VAL A 270 2.99 10.45 -12.68
N SER A 271 2.13 11.12 -11.91
CA SER A 271 1.14 10.41 -11.09
C SER A 271 0.11 9.69 -11.97
N PHE A 272 -0.63 8.75 -11.42
CA PHE A 272 -1.58 7.95 -12.21
C PHE A 272 -2.80 7.52 -11.41
N CYS A 273 -3.87 7.25 -12.16
CA CYS A 273 -5.11 6.71 -11.64
C CYS A 273 -4.91 5.27 -11.14
N CYS A 274 -5.43 4.98 -9.96
CA CYS A 274 -5.34 3.67 -9.29
C CYS A 274 -6.68 2.91 -9.33
N GLY A 275 -7.56 3.25 -10.26
CA GLY A 275 -8.80 2.55 -10.58
C GLY A 275 -9.98 2.86 -9.66
N SER A 276 -9.75 3.46 -8.50
CA SER A 276 -10.78 3.87 -7.54
C SER A 276 -10.31 5.14 -6.84
N CYS A 277 -11.24 5.83 -6.16
CA CYS A 277 -10.96 7.06 -5.41
C CYS A 277 -10.41 8.16 -6.33
N SER A 278 -11.02 8.29 -7.49
CA SER A 278 -10.61 9.24 -8.52
C SER A 278 -11.82 9.89 -9.17
N ILE A 279 -11.62 11.06 -9.72
CA ILE A 279 -12.60 11.76 -10.55
C ILE A 279 -11.92 12.16 -11.86
N ALA A 280 -12.64 12.01 -12.96
CA ALA A 280 -12.15 12.27 -14.29
C ALA A 280 -13.10 13.18 -15.07
N ARG A 281 -12.53 14.04 -15.90
CA ARG A 281 -13.28 14.92 -16.80
C ARG A 281 -13.91 14.08 -17.92
N ARG A 282 -15.23 14.17 -18.08
CA ARG A 282 -15.95 13.37 -19.09
C ARG A 282 -15.41 13.59 -20.50
N LYS A 283 -15.20 14.86 -20.88
CA LYS A 283 -14.59 15.22 -22.17
C LYS A 283 -13.23 14.55 -22.40
N ALA A 284 -12.40 14.42 -21.37
CA ALA A 284 -11.09 13.77 -21.50
C ALA A 284 -11.24 12.26 -21.73
N ILE A 285 -12.20 11.62 -21.05
CA ILE A 285 -12.56 10.21 -21.28
C ILE A 285 -13.06 10.00 -22.71
N ASP A 286 -13.94 10.87 -23.21
CA ASP A 286 -14.49 10.76 -24.57
C ASP A 286 -13.38 10.92 -25.63
N VAL A 287 -12.44 11.86 -25.41
CA VAL A 287 -11.29 12.08 -26.32
C VAL A 287 -10.42 10.83 -26.46
N ILE A 288 -10.20 10.08 -25.39
CA ILE A 288 -9.41 8.83 -25.44
C ILE A 288 -10.22 7.63 -25.94
N GLY A 289 -11.53 7.79 -26.19
CA GLY A 289 -12.42 6.74 -26.69
C GLY A 289 -13.08 5.89 -25.60
N GLY A 290 -13.20 6.42 -24.37
CA GLY A 290 -13.67 5.67 -23.20
C GLY A 290 -12.52 5.08 -22.37
N PHE A 291 -12.86 4.29 -21.37
CA PHE A 291 -11.89 3.55 -20.57
C PHE A 291 -11.23 2.44 -21.41
N PRO A 292 -9.89 2.43 -21.55
CA PRO A 292 -9.17 1.40 -22.29
C PRO A 292 -9.42 -0.01 -21.76
N THR A 293 -9.46 -1.00 -22.65
CA THR A 293 -9.84 -2.38 -22.34
C THR A 293 -8.75 -3.42 -22.63
N GLU A 294 -7.60 -2.97 -23.16
CA GLU A 294 -6.54 -3.82 -23.67
C GLU A 294 -5.60 -4.35 -22.57
N SER A 295 -5.64 -3.74 -21.38
CA SER A 295 -4.89 -4.17 -20.19
C SER A 295 -5.84 -4.56 -19.06
N ILE A 296 -5.39 -5.48 -18.20
CA ILE A 296 -6.08 -5.83 -16.94
C ILE A 296 -5.95 -4.74 -15.86
N THR A 297 -5.09 -3.74 -16.08
CA THR A 297 -4.97 -2.50 -15.30
C THR A 297 -5.44 -1.35 -16.19
N GLU A 298 -6.76 -1.23 -16.34
CA GLU A 298 -7.41 -0.23 -17.18
C GLU A 298 -7.13 1.20 -16.72
N ASP A 299 -6.88 1.36 -15.42
CA ASP A 299 -6.63 2.61 -14.71
C ASP A 299 -5.30 3.27 -15.11
N LEU A 300 -4.22 2.50 -15.08
CA LEU A 300 -2.91 2.93 -15.57
C LEU A 300 -2.97 3.23 -17.06
N LEU A 301 -3.67 2.40 -17.84
CA LEU A 301 -3.80 2.61 -19.28
C LEU A 301 -4.66 3.85 -19.61
N THR A 302 -5.70 4.13 -18.83
CA THR A 302 -6.49 5.37 -18.91
C THR A 302 -5.59 6.58 -18.71
N THR A 303 -4.74 6.53 -17.67
CA THR A 303 -3.77 7.61 -17.42
C THR A 303 -2.86 7.82 -18.62
N LEU A 304 -2.22 6.76 -19.11
CA LEU A 304 -1.30 6.87 -20.24
C LEU A 304 -2.01 7.35 -21.52
N ALA A 305 -3.24 6.91 -21.77
CA ALA A 305 -4.04 7.38 -22.90
C ALA A 305 -4.34 8.88 -22.79
N MET A 306 -4.68 9.38 -21.59
CA MET A 306 -4.90 10.82 -21.36
C MET A 306 -3.61 11.63 -21.52
N LEU A 307 -2.50 11.17 -20.96
CA LEU A 307 -1.19 11.82 -21.13
C LEU A 307 -0.78 11.89 -22.61
N ASN A 308 -1.03 10.82 -23.38
CA ASN A 308 -0.79 10.81 -24.83
C ASN A 308 -1.60 11.86 -25.61
N ARG A 309 -2.68 12.38 -25.01
CA ARG A 309 -3.53 13.45 -25.58
C ARG A 309 -3.25 14.82 -24.95
N GLY A 310 -2.19 14.95 -24.14
CA GLY A 310 -1.76 16.21 -23.54
C GLY A 310 -2.49 16.58 -22.25
N TYR A 311 -3.39 15.74 -21.75
CA TYR A 311 -3.98 15.93 -20.42
C TYR A 311 -2.97 15.64 -19.33
N LYS A 312 -3.27 16.12 -18.12
CA LYS A 312 -2.50 15.91 -16.90
C LYS A 312 -3.34 15.18 -15.86
N THR A 313 -2.65 14.49 -14.97
CA THR A 313 -3.21 13.93 -13.74
C THR A 313 -2.80 14.78 -12.55
N ARG A 314 -3.67 14.90 -11.55
CA ARG A 314 -3.33 15.47 -10.25
C ARG A 314 -3.54 14.47 -9.14
N TYR A 315 -2.69 14.53 -8.14
CA TYR A 315 -2.81 13.74 -6.92
C TYR A 315 -3.06 14.67 -5.73
N LEU A 316 -4.22 14.50 -5.08
CA LEU A 316 -4.54 15.19 -3.83
C LEU A 316 -4.34 14.20 -2.68
N ASN A 317 -3.29 14.40 -1.90
CA ASN A 317 -2.90 13.51 -0.79
C ASN A 317 -3.76 13.75 0.47
N GLU A 318 -5.08 13.73 0.31
CA GLU A 318 -6.05 13.84 1.40
C GLU A 318 -6.87 12.55 1.51
N ARG A 319 -7.21 12.18 2.74
CA ARG A 319 -8.08 11.05 2.99
C ARG A 319 -9.52 11.41 2.65
N LEU A 320 -9.94 11.06 1.44
CA LEU A 320 -11.26 11.39 0.88
C LEU A 320 -12.12 10.15 0.59
N SER A 321 -11.63 8.98 0.96
CA SER A 321 -12.33 7.70 0.86
C SER A 321 -11.69 6.68 1.79
N MET A 322 -12.41 5.58 2.03
CA MET A 322 -11.89 4.43 2.75
C MET A 322 -12.49 3.12 2.26
N GLY A 323 -11.69 2.06 2.20
CA GLY A 323 -12.15 0.77 1.70
C GLY A 323 -11.53 -0.45 2.36
N LEU A 324 -11.68 -1.60 1.70
CA LEU A 324 -11.18 -2.90 2.16
C LEU A 324 -9.85 -3.29 1.50
N ALA A 325 -8.80 -3.43 2.32
CA ALA A 325 -7.59 -4.15 1.98
C ALA A 325 -7.89 -5.64 1.76
N ALA A 326 -6.96 -6.36 1.14
CA ALA A 326 -7.07 -7.81 0.99
C ALA A 326 -7.36 -8.47 2.34
N GLU A 327 -8.35 -9.36 2.38
CA GLU A 327 -8.78 -10.01 3.63
C GLU A 327 -7.91 -11.22 3.96
N ASN A 328 -7.22 -11.81 2.97
CA ASN A 328 -6.35 -12.95 3.15
C ASN A 328 -5.16 -12.95 2.16
N LEU A 329 -4.17 -13.82 2.40
CA LEU A 329 -2.97 -13.95 1.56
C LEU A 329 -3.29 -14.35 0.13
N THR A 330 -4.34 -15.16 -0.10
CA THR A 330 -4.78 -15.51 -1.46
C THR A 330 -5.23 -14.27 -2.22
N GLY A 331 -6.11 -13.45 -1.63
CA GLY A 331 -6.54 -12.18 -2.20
C GLY A 331 -5.37 -11.20 -2.40
N TYR A 332 -4.45 -11.15 -1.43
CA TYR A 332 -3.23 -10.32 -1.50
C TYR A 332 -2.38 -10.62 -2.74
N PHE A 333 -2.15 -11.91 -3.04
CA PHE A 333 -1.36 -12.30 -4.21
C PHE A 333 -2.14 -12.16 -5.52
N VAL A 334 -3.43 -12.51 -5.56
CA VAL A 334 -4.26 -12.32 -6.76
C VAL A 334 -4.26 -10.85 -7.19
N GLN A 335 -4.36 -9.90 -6.24
CA GLN A 335 -4.28 -8.47 -6.54
C GLN A 335 -2.92 -8.08 -7.12
N ARG A 336 -1.80 -8.47 -6.48
CA ARG A 336 -0.45 -8.10 -6.93
C ARG A 336 -0.05 -8.74 -8.24
N GLU A 337 -0.43 -9.99 -8.48
CA GLU A 337 -0.21 -10.66 -9.75
C GLU A 337 -0.92 -9.93 -10.89
N ARG A 338 -2.16 -9.47 -10.65
CA ARG A 338 -2.91 -8.64 -11.60
C ARG A 338 -2.22 -7.31 -11.87
N TRP A 339 -1.80 -6.59 -10.83
CA TRP A 339 -1.11 -5.30 -10.98
C TRP A 339 0.23 -5.43 -11.71
N CYS A 340 1.04 -6.41 -11.31
CA CYS A 340 2.32 -6.71 -11.95
C CYS A 340 2.13 -6.99 -13.44
N ARG A 341 1.17 -7.85 -13.76
CA ARG A 341 0.95 -8.26 -15.13
C ARG A 341 0.35 -7.16 -15.98
N GLY A 342 -0.62 -6.40 -15.46
CA GLY A 342 -1.20 -5.26 -16.18
C GLY A 342 -0.17 -4.16 -16.43
N GLY A 343 0.66 -3.85 -15.43
CA GLY A 343 1.81 -2.96 -15.56
C GLY A 343 2.76 -3.40 -16.67
N ILE A 344 3.14 -4.69 -16.71
CA ILE A 344 4.01 -5.23 -17.77
C ILE A 344 3.31 -5.24 -19.14
N GLN A 345 2.00 -5.54 -19.21
CA GLN A 345 1.22 -5.48 -20.46
C GLN A 345 1.30 -4.09 -21.11
N THR A 346 1.34 -3.00 -20.32
CA THR A 346 1.43 -1.64 -20.88
C THR A 346 2.64 -1.46 -21.79
N LEU A 347 3.77 -2.16 -21.56
CA LEU A 347 4.95 -2.11 -22.44
C LEU A 347 4.63 -2.50 -23.89
N TYR A 348 3.60 -3.33 -24.09
CA TYR A 348 3.23 -3.91 -25.36
C TYR A 348 2.12 -3.14 -26.10
N LEU A 349 1.45 -2.21 -25.44
CA LEU A 349 0.25 -1.54 -25.94
C LEU A 349 0.57 -0.22 -26.65
N HIS A 350 -0.31 0.20 -27.57
CA HIS A 350 -0.16 1.44 -28.33
C HIS A 350 -0.03 2.67 -27.43
N ASN A 351 -0.89 2.78 -26.41
CA ASN A 351 -0.84 3.90 -25.45
C ASN A 351 0.22 3.70 -24.35
N GLY A 352 1.01 2.62 -24.39
CA GLY A 352 2.03 2.28 -23.41
C GLY A 352 3.24 3.21 -23.37
N PRO A 353 4.11 3.13 -22.36
CA PRO A 353 5.30 3.98 -22.25
C PRO A 353 6.27 3.84 -23.44
N LEU A 354 6.37 2.65 -24.06
CA LEU A 354 7.29 2.42 -25.18
C LEU A 354 6.74 2.84 -26.55
N ARG A 355 5.41 2.87 -26.73
CA ARG A 355 4.76 3.09 -28.04
C ARG A 355 3.84 4.30 -28.09
N GLY A 356 3.47 4.87 -26.93
CA GLY A 356 2.54 5.99 -26.82
C GLY A 356 3.00 7.17 -27.68
N PRO A 357 2.14 7.79 -28.50
CA PRO A 357 2.56 8.83 -29.44
C PRO A 357 2.88 10.18 -28.79
N GLY A 358 2.27 10.50 -27.63
CA GLY A 358 2.32 11.84 -27.02
C GLY A 358 3.14 11.96 -25.74
N LEU A 359 3.73 10.86 -25.24
CA LEU A 359 4.53 10.89 -23.99
C LEU A 359 5.91 11.52 -24.21
N SER A 360 6.31 12.41 -23.30
CA SER A 360 7.68 12.91 -23.22
C SER A 360 8.66 11.80 -22.82
N LEU A 361 9.95 11.93 -23.16
CA LEU A 361 10.96 10.92 -22.81
C LEU A 361 10.99 10.64 -21.29
N PHE A 362 10.86 11.69 -20.47
CA PHE A 362 10.82 11.55 -19.02
C PHE A 362 9.60 10.74 -18.55
N GLN A 363 8.40 11.03 -19.07
CA GLN A 363 7.20 10.25 -18.76
C GLN A 363 7.36 8.79 -19.18
N ARG A 364 7.90 8.52 -20.38
CA ARG A 364 8.13 7.15 -20.85
C ARG A 364 8.96 6.35 -19.86
N VAL A 365 10.08 6.92 -19.39
CA VAL A 365 10.97 6.26 -18.43
C VAL A 365 10.27 6.06 -17.08
N MET A 366 9.56 7.08 -16.56
CA MET A 366 8.89 7.03 -15.25
C MET A 366 7.64 6.14 -15.19
N PHE A 367 7.12 5.73 -16.36
CA PHE A 367 6.02 4.79 -16.49
C PHE A 367 6.47 3.37 -16.89
N LEU A 368 7.77 3.14 -17.06
CA LEU A 368 8.26 1.76 -17.16
C LEU A 368 7.98 1.02 -15.84
N PRO A 369 7.48 -0.23 -15.87
CA PRO A 369 7.21 -1.03 -14.68
C PRO A 369 8.51 -1.61 -14.10
N ILE A 370 9.57 -0.78 -13.96
CA ILE A 370 10.91 -1.20 -13.54
C ILE A 370 10.88 -1.88 -12.17
N SER A 371 10.09 -1.36 -11.23
CA SER A 371 9.96 -1.96 -9.91
C SER A 371 9.44 -3.40 -9.97
N TRP A 372 8.49 -3.71 -10.86
CA TRP A 372 8.04 -5.08 -11.09
C TRP A 372 9.13 -5.95 -11.73
N LEU A 373 9.83 -5.41 -12.73
CA LEU A 373 10.82 -6.15 -13.52
C LEU A 373 12.10 -6.46 -12.73
N VAL A 374 12.51 -5.58 -11.80
CA VAL A 374 13.83 -5.61 -11.18
C VAL A 374 13.79 -6.12 -9.75
N GLN A 375 12.88 -5.62 -8.90
CA GLN A 375 12.98 -5.82 -7.45
C GLN A 375 13.01 -7.30 -7.02
N TYR A 376 12.22 -8.16 -7.69
CA TYR A 376 12.12 -9.58 -7.31
C TYR A 376 13.31 -10.38 -7.81
N LEU A 377 13.88 -10.01 -8.96
CA LEU A 377 15.14 -10.57 -9.45
C LEU A 377 16.28 -10.22 -8.49
N VAL A 378 16.40 -8.94 -8.12
CA VAL A 378 17.44 -8.46 -7.19
C VAL A 378 17.33 -9.15 -5.84
N ARG A 379 16.13 -9.22 -5.25
CA ARG A 379 15.92 -9.92 -3.97
C ARG A 379 16.27 -11.39 -4.04
N PHE A 380 15.84 -12.09 -5.09
CA PHE A 380 16.19 -13.49 -5.27
C PHE A 380 17.70 -13.69 -5.40
N THR A 381 18.38 -12.84 -6.18
CA THR A 381 19.84 -12.87 -6.33
C THR A 381 20.56 -12.65 -5.00
N ILE A 382 20.12 -11.68 -4.17
CA ILE A 382 20.70 -11.43 -2.83
C ILE A 382 20.60 -12.67 -1.92
N LEU A 383 19.51 -13.44 -2.01
CA LEU A 383 19.34 -14.67 -1.24
C LEU A 383 20.27 -15.80 -1.72
N VAL A 384 20.52 -15.87 -3.04
CA VAL A 384 21.29 -16.95 -3.67
C VAL A 384 22.80 -16.71 -3.65
N VAL A 385 23.26 -15.44 -3.64
CA VAL A 385 24.69 -15.10 -3.67
C VAL A 385 25.50 -15.77 -2.55
N PRO A 386 25.12 -15.70 -1.27
CA PRO A 386 25.88 -16.36 -0.20
C PRO A 386 25.83 -17.89 -0.31
N ILE A 387 24.71 -18.46 -0.79
CA ILE A 387 24.58 -19.91 -1.00
C ILE A 387 25.60 -20.39 -2.03
N ILE A 388 25.70 -19.70 -3.17
CA ILE A 388 26.65 -20.08 -4.22
C ILE A 388 28.10 -20.03 -3.71
N TYR A 389 28.45 -19.01 -2.94
CA TYR A 389 29.77 -18.93 -2.34
C TYR A 389 30.02 -20.07 -1.33
N LEU A 390 29.09 -20.31 -0.39
CA LEU A 390 29.28 -21.31 0.67
C LEU A 390 29.41 -22.75 0.14
N TRP A 391 28.70 -23.08 -0.95
CA TRP A 391 28.64 -24.44 -1.48
C TRP A 391 29.67 -24.71 -2.59
N PHE A 392 30.03 -23.68 -3.37
CA PHE A 392 30.87 -23.85 -4.56
C PHE A 392 32.15 -23.01 -4.54
N GLY A 393 32.35 -22.15 -3.54
CA GLY A 393 33.51 -21.26 -3.46
C GLY A 393 33.56 -20.17 -4.53
N VAL A 394 32.48 -19.99 -5.30
CA VAL A 394 32.42 -19.00 -6.39
C VAL A 394 32.23 -17.61 -5.79
N LEU A 395 33.22 -16.74 -5.98
CA LEU A 395 33.18 -15.37 -5.50
C LEU A 395 32.18 -14.52 -6.30
N PRO A 396 31.41 -13.63 -5.64
CA PRO A 396 30.49 -12.72 -6.33
C PRO A 396 31.18 -11.52 -6.97
N LEU A 397 32.47 -11.33 -6.70
CA LEU A 397 33.28 -10.20 -7.13
C LEU A 397 34.77 -10.53 -7.03
N TYR A 398 35.62 -9.82 -7.77
CA TYR A 398 37.07 -9.91 -7.56
C TYR A 398 37.39 -9.27 -6.20
N PHE A 399 37.70 -10.11 -5.22
CA PHE A 399 37.85 -9.69 -3.83
C PHE A 399 39.28 -9.23 -3.56
N THR A 400 39.45 -7.93 -3.36
CA THR A 400 40.74 -7.32 -3.02
C THR A 400 41.02 -7.42 -1.52
N SER A 401 40.14 -6.84 -0.70
CA SER A 401 40.24 -6.86 0.76
C SER A 401 38.89 -6.58 1.44
N ALA A 402 38.75 -6.99 2.69
CA ALA A 402 37.57 -6.64 3.49
C ALA A 402 37.45 -5.13 3.73
N ALA A 403 38.59 -4.42 3.77
CA ALA A 403 38.62 -2.97 3.93
C ALA A 403 38.04 -2.23 2.72
N ASP A 404 38.34 -2.68 1.51
CA ASP A 404 37.79 -2.09 0.27
C ASP A 404 36.29 -2.31 0.18
N TYR A 405 35.84 -3.51 0.53
CA TYR A 405 34.42 -3.85 0.59
C TYR A 405 33.67 -2.94 1.58
N VAL A 406 34.21 -2.76 2.79
CA VAL A 406 33.63 -1.86 3.81
C VAL A 406 33.62 -0.41 3.34
N SER A 407 34.71 0.07 2.72
CA SER A 407 34.87 1.44 2.23
C SER A 407 33.90 1.81 1.10
N HIS A 408 33.34 0.83 0.38
CA HIS A 408 32.43 1.09 -0.75
C HIS A 408 30.99 0.68 -0.48
N GLN A 409 30.74 -0.50 0.09
CA GLN A 409 29.38 -1.00 0.24
C GLN A 409 28.65 -0.48 1.48
N VAL A 410 29.35 -0.38 2.62
CA VAL A 410 28.74 0.13 3.86
C VAL A 410 28.26 1.58 3.73
N PRO A 411 29.02 2.55 3.14
CA PRO A 411 28.50 3.90 2.97
C PRO A 411 27.31 3.97 2.02
N LEU A 412 27.24 3.12 0.99
CA LEU A 412 26.07 3.04 0.10
C LEU A 412 24.82 2.60 0.88
N LEU A 413 24.92 1.49 1.62
CA LEU A 413 23.81 0.99 2.44
C LEU A 413 23.39 2.02 3.50
N ALA A 414 24.36 2.64 4.18
CA ALA A 414 24.11 3.69 5.16
C ALA A 414 23.39 4.89 4.51
N ALA A 415 23.88 5.38 3.37
CA ALA A 415 23.28 6.52 2.67
C ALA A 415 21.83 6.23 2.26
N TYR A 416 21.57 5.03 1.71
CA TYR A 416 20.22 4.62 1.33
C TYR A 416 19.28 4.48 2.55
N PHE A 417 19.70 3.79 3.61
CA PHE A 417 18.84 3.60 4.78
C PHE A 417 18.60 4.89 5.56
N LEU A 418 19.61 5.77 5.68
CA LEU A 418 19.45 7.08 6.32
C LEU A 418 18.51 7.97 5.49
N LEU A 419 18.60 7.91 4.15
CA LEU A 419 17.63 8.57 3.26
C LEU A 419 16.22 8.06 3.52
N MET A 420 16.01 6.74 3.52
CA MET A 420 14.67 6.16 3.73
C MET A 420 14.09 6.53 5.10
N LEU A 421 14.93 6.53 6.14
CA LEU A 421 14.53 6.98 7.48
C LEU A 421 14.12 8.46 7.52
N TRP A 422 14.78 9.31 6.75
CA TRP A 422 14.48 10.74 6.70
C TRP A 422 13.26 11.06 5.82
N ILE A 423 13.20 10.47 4.63
CA ILE A 423 12.24 10.84 3.60
C ILE A 423 10.87 10.18 3.83
N THR A 424 10.85 8.97 4.41
CA THR A 424 9.65 8.15 4.67
C THR A 424 9.59 7.64 6.13
N PRO A 425 9.65 8.55 7.13
CA PRO A 425 9.96 8.20 8.52
C PRO A 425 8.97 7.21 9.17
N THR A 426 7.71 7.27 8.77
CA THR A 426 6.62 6.46 9.35
C THR A 426 6.10 5.39 8.39
N ARG A 427 6.73 5.19 7.23
CA ARG A 427 6.20 4.31 6.15
C ARG A 427 7.15 3.18 5.74
N TYR A 428 8.42 3.24 6.11
CA TYR A 428 9.42 2.24 5.75
C TYR A 428 10.21 1.73 6.95
N LEU A 429 10.29 0.39 7.08
CA LEU A 429 11.09 -0.28 8.11
C LEU A 429 12.02 -1.26 7.42
N PRO A 430 13.34 -0.98 7.33
CA PRO A 430 14.27 -1.73 6.46
C PRO A 430 14.16 -3.25 6.56
N LEU A 431 14.16 -3.79 7.78
CA LEU A 431 14.14 -5.24 8.00
C LEU A 431 12.77 -5.87 7.67
N ILE A 432 11.67 -5.21 8.05
CA ILE A 432 10.31 -5.69 7.78
C ILE A 432 10.00 -5.57 6.29
N SER A 433 10.26 -4.42 5.67
CA SER A 433 10.06 -4.21 4.23
C SER A 433 10.89 -5.20 3.41
N SER A 434 12.11 -5.55 3.86
CA SER A 434 12.91 -6.60 3.22
C SER A 434 12.27 -7.99 3.37
N ALA A 435 11.74 -8.32 4.55
CA ALA A 435 11.05 -9.60 4.80
C ALA A 435 9.76 -9.74 3.98
N VAL A 436 8.95 -8.68 3.89
CA VAL A 436 7.75 -8.64 3.04
C VAL A 436 8.12 -8.81 1.57
N GLY A 437 9.18 -8.13 1.12
CA GLY A 437 9.71 -8.27 -0.24
C GLY A 437 10.22 -9.69 -0.54
N ALA A 438 10.94 -10.30 0.39
CA ALA A 438 11.46 -11.67 0.27
C ALA A 438 10.30 -12.68 0.21
N PHE A 439 9.31 -12.56 1.11
CA PHE A 439 8.09 -13.36 1.08
C PHE A 439 7.38 -13.30 -0.28
N ALA A 440 7.19 -12.09 -0.83
CA ALA A 440 6.51 -11.92 -2.11
C ALA A 440 7.31 -12.47 -3.31
N THR A 441 8.64 -12.54 -3.21
CA THR A 441 9.53 -12.91 -4.34
C THR A 441 9.21 -14.28 -4.93
N PHE A 442 8.91 -15.28 -4.11
CA PHE A 442 8.70 -16.66 -4.57
C PHE A 442 7.47 -16.87 -5.45
N ARG A 443 6.45 -16.01 -5.31
CA ARG A 443 5.24 -16.04 -6.16
C ARG A 443 5.29 -14.99 -7.26
N MET A 444 5.88 -13.82 -6.98
CA MET A 444 5.89 -12.71 -7.92
C MET A 444 6.95 -12.87 -9.02
N LEU A 445 8.13 -13.42 -8.75
CA LEU A 445 9.18 -13.59 -9.77
C LEU A 445 8.72 -14.47 -10.95
N PRO A 446 8.08 -15.65 -10.73
CA PRO A 446 7.49 -16.41 -11.84
C PRO A 446 6.42 -15.63 -12.62
N THR A 447 5.63 -14.81 -11.93
CA THR A 447 4.61 -13.96 -12.57
C THR A 447 5.23 -12.87 -13.44
N VAL A 448 6.32 -12.23 -13.00
CA VAL A 448 7.09 -11.28 -13.79
C VAL A 448 7.62 -11.94 -15.06
N ILE A 449 8.33 -13.07 -14.93
CA ILE A 449 8.90 -13.81 -16.07
C ILE A 449 7.79 -14.20 -17.06
N SER A 450 6.70 -14.78 -16.55
CA SER A 450 5.55 -15.16 -17.39
C SER A 450 4.90 -13.96 -18.08
N SER A 451 4.88 -12.79 -17.45
CA SER A 451 4.25 -11.59 -18.00
C SER A 451 5.14 -10.90 -19.04
N VAL A 452 6.47 -10.99 -18.90
CA VAL A 452 7.40 -10.52 -19.93
C VAL A 452 7.31 -11.40 -21.17
N VAL A 453 7.29 -12.72 -21.03
CA VAL A 453 7.29 -13.66 -22.18
C VAL A 453 5.90 -13.80 -22.82
N ARG A 454 4.82 -13.88 -22.02
CA ARG A 454 3.43 -14.06 -22.48
C ARG A 454 2.48 -13.07 -21.78
N PRO A 455 2.56 -11.77 -22.09
CA PRO A 455 1.82 -10.72 -21.39
C PRO A 455 0.30 -10.94 -21.40
N PHE A 456 -0.27 -11.47 -22.48
CA PHE A 456 -1.72 -11.68 -22.66
C PHE A 456 -2.18 -13.14 -22.48
N GLY A 457 -1.28 -14.07 -22.12
CA GLY A 457 -1.52 -15.52 -22.17
C GLY A 457 -2.24 -16.20 -20.98
N LYS A 458 -2.83 -15.48 -20.03
CA LYS A 458 -3.63 -16.08 -18.94
C LYS A 458 -4.89 -15.22 -18.73
N PRO A 459 -6.05 -15.83 -18.46
CA PRO A 459 -7.29 -15.11 -18.28
C PRO A 459 -7.28 -14.26 -16.99
N PHE A 460 -8.13 -13.23 -16.98
CA PHE A 460 -8.40 -12.41 -15.80
C PHE A 460 -9.04 -13.27 -14.69
N ARG A 461 -8.62 -13.06 -13.45
CA ARG A 461 -9.24 -13.66 -12.26
C ARG A 461 -9.77 -12.55 -11.36
N VAL A 462 -11.05 -12.67 -10.98
CA VAL A 462 -11.69 -11.74 -10.05
C VAL A 462 -11.06 -11.89 -8.68
N THR A 463 -10.82 -10.77 -8.01
CA THR A 463 -10.30 -10.77 -6.66
C THR A 463 -11.41 -11.19 -5.70
N PRO A 464 -11.20 -12.19 -4.82
CA PRO A 464 -12.18 -12.50 -3.79
C PRO A 464 -12.38 -11.29 -2.87
N LYS A 465 -13.63 -10.85 -2.69
CA LYS A 465 -14.04 -9.73 -1.82
C LYS A 465 -15.17 -10.21 -0.92
N GLY A 466 -15.12 -9.88 0.37
CA GLY A 466 -16.16 -10.25 1.34
C GLY A 466 -16.22 -11.74 1.70
N SER A 467 -15.17 -12.52 1.41
CA SER A 467 -15.11 -13.95 1.77
C SER A 467 -14.65 -14.18 3.21
N GLY A 468 -14.09 -13.15 3.85
CA GLY A 468 -13.54 -13.19 5.18
C GLY A 468 -12.31 -14.06 5.31
N ASN A 469 -11.87 -14.17 6.56
CA ASN A 469 -10.87 -15.16 6.95
C ASN A 469 -11.22 -15.76 8.31
N GLU A 470 -12.39 -16.37 8.42
CA GLU A 470 -12.90 -16.91 9.69
C GLU A 470 -12.09 -18.11 10.20
N VAL A 471 -11.34 -18.78 9.31
CA VAL A 471 -10.47 -19.91 9.62
C VAL A 471 -9.02 -19.51 9.38
N GLY A 472 -8.10 -19.98 10.22
CA GLY A 472 -6.67 -19.75 10.02
C GLY A 472 -6.19 -20.36 8.71
N GLY A 473 -5.31 -19.64 8.00
CA GLY A 473 -4.72 -20.05 6.72
C GLY A 473 -3.24 -20.39 6.85
N PHE A 474 -2.71 -21.18 5.91
CA PHE A 474 -1.30 -21.54 5.88
C PHE A 474 -0.75 -21.51 4.44
N ASP A 475 0.25 -20.66 4.20
CA ASP A 475 0.96 -20.60 2.93
C ASP A 475 2.15 -21.58 2.90
N GLY A 476 1.86 -22.85 2.66
CA GLY A 476 2.89 -23.89 2.59
C GLY A 476 3.86 -23.74 1.42
N TYR A 477 3.43 -23.14 0.29
CA TYR A 477 4.30 -22.95 -0.88
C TYR A 477 5.44 -21.96 -0.57
N SER A 478 5.09 -20.79 -0.06
CA SER A 478 6.08 -19.76 0.27
C SER A 478 6.95 -20.23 1.44
N LEU A 479 6.37 -20.91 2.43
CA LEU A 479 7.16 -21.45 3.55
C LEU A 479 8.16 -22.52 3.09
N ALA A 480 7.80 -23.42 2.16
CA ALA A 480 8.71 -24.44 1.68
C ALA A 480 9.97 -23.83 1.03
N TRP A 481 9.81 -22.78 0.22
CA TRP A 481 10.93 -22.03 -0.34
C TRP A 481 11.77 -21.34 0.73
N ILE A 482 11.13 -20.63 1.66
CA ILE A 482 11.79 -19.94 2.77
C ILE A 482 12.61 -20.93 3.62
N ALA A 483 11.98 -22.02 4.06
CA ALA A 483 12.61 -23.05 4.88
C ALA A 483 13.77 -23.73 4.14
N SER A 484 13.62 -24.03 2.85
CA SER A 484 14.67 -24.61 2.03
C SER A 484 15.89 -23.68 1.93
N LEU A 485 15.68 -22.39 1.67
CA LEU A 485 16.78 -21.43 1.59
C LEU A 485 17.46 -21.21 2.94
N ILE A 486 16.70 -21.16 4.04
CA ILE A 486 17.28 -21.12 5.40
C ILE A 486 18.13 -22.37 5.64
N ALA A 487 17.60 -23.56 5.35
CA ALA A 487 18.29 -24.83 5.58
C ALA A 487 19.59 -24.94 4.75
N ILE A 488 19.52 -24.63 3.45
CA ILE A 488 20.68 -24.66 2.54
C ILE A 488 21.75 -23.66 3.00
N THR A 489 21.34 -22.45 3.40
CA THR A 489 22.28 -21.42 3.88
C THR A 489 22.90 -21.83 5.21
N ALA A 490 22.11 -22.30 6.17
CA ALA A 490 22.57 -22.71 7.49
C ALA A 490 23.50 -23.94 7.42
N LEU A 491 23.17 -24.91 6.57
CA LEU A 491 24.02 -26.08 6.34
C LEU A 491 25.34 -25.67 5.66
N GLY A 492 25.29 -24.77 4.68
CA GLY A 492 26.49 -24.21 4.07
C GLY A 492 27.39 -23.50 5.09
N LEU A 493 26.81 -22.73 6.02
CA LEU A 493 27.56 -22.13 7.12
C LEU A 493 28.21 -23.20 8.01
N LEU A 494 27.44 -24.21 8.43
CA LEU A 494 27.92 -25.28 9.32
C LEU A 494 29.09 -26.06 8.73
N ILE A 495 29.00 -26.43 7.45
CA ILE A 495 30.06 -27.15 6.72
C ILE A 495 31.36 -26.33 6.69
N ASN A 496 31.26 -25.01 6.56
CA ASN A 496 32.42 -24.12 6.46
C ASN A 496 32.99 -23.67 7.82
N VAL A 497 32.33 -24.01 8.93
CA VAL A 497 32.87 -23.82 10.29
C VAL A 497 33.91 -24.88 10.62
N VAL A 498 33.74 -26.10 10.12
CA VAL A 498 34.64 -27.23 10.37
C VAL A 498 35.75 -27.22 9.32
N PRO A 499 37.04 -27.05 9.71
CA PRO A 499 38.14 -26.93 8.76
C PRO A 499 38.26 -28.10 7.78
N GLU A 500 37.97 -29.32 8.24
CA GLU A 500 38.09 -30.56 7.46
C GLU A 500 37.03 -30.69 6.36
N THR A 501 35.88 -30.02 6.52
CA THR A 501 34.78 -30.03 5.54
C THR A 501 34.63 -28.71 4.80
N SER A 502 35.48 -27.73 5.10
CA SER A 502 35.34 -26.38 4.57
C SER A 502 35.60 -26.33 3.06
N HIS A 503 34.64 -25.76 2.33
CA HIS A 503 34.76 -25.46 0.91
C HIS A 503 35.35 -24.06 0.68
N VAL A 504 35.32 -23.18 1.69
CA VAL A 504 35.78 -21.79 1.59
C VAL A 504 36.66 -21.35 2.76
N THR A 505 37.94 -21.08 2.49
CA THR A 505 38.94 -20.68 3.51
C THR A 505 39.49 -19.26 3.30
N GLY A 506 38.87 -18.46 2.43
CA GLY A 506 39.33 -17.12 2.05
C GLY A 506 38.88 -15.98 2.96
N GLN A 507 39.50 -14.81 2.81
CA GLN A 507 39.16 -13.57 3.53
C GLN A 507 37.72 -13.05 3.26
N PHE A 508 37.04 -13.57 2.24
CA PHE A 508 35.64 -13.26 1.95
C PHE A 508 34.65 -14.02 2.86
N SER A 509 35.07 -15.12 3.51
CA SER A 509 34.18 -15.97 4.32
C SER A 509 33.43 -15.22 5.43
N PRO A 510 34.04 -14.28 6.19
CA PRO A 510 33.30 -13.47 7.17
C PRO A 510 32.22 -12.57 6.55
N VAL A 511 32.46 -12.02 5.35
CA VAL A 511 31.50 -11.19 4.62
C VAL A 511 30.30 -12.04 4.18
N ALA A 512 30.57 -13.21 3.60
CA ALA A 512 29.53 -14.16 3.22
C ALA A 512 28.73 -14.66 4.42
N ALA A 513 29.38 -14.92 5.56
CA ALA A 513 28.72 -15.32 6.80
C ALA A 513 27.79 -14.21 7.34
N CYS A 514 28.21 -12.95 7.29
CA CYS A 514 27.40 -11.81 7.68
C CYS A 514 26.12 -11.71 6.82
N TRP A 515 26.25 -11.74 5.49
CA TRP A 515 25.10 -11.71 4.59
C TRP A 515 24.19 -12.93 4.74
N SER A 516 24.77 -14.11 4.97
CA SER A 516 24.00 -15.33 5.25
C SER A 516 23.16 -15.19 6.52
N GLY A 517 23.72 -14.61 7.59
CA GLY A 517 22.98 -14.32 8.83
C GLY A 517 21.86 -13.31 8.63
N ILE A 518 22.11 -12.24 7.87
CA ILE A 518 21.07 -11.25 7.50
C ILE A 518 19.96 -11.92 6.70
N ASN A 519 20.30 -12.73 5.69
CA ASN A 519 19.33 -13.45 4.86
C ASN A 519 18.48 -14.41 5.71
N ILE A 520 19.10 -15.18 6.62
CA ILE A 520 18.37 -16.07 7.53
C ILE A 520 17.41 -15.27 8.42
N LEU A 521 17.84 -14.12 8.96
CA LEU A 521 16.99 -13.27 9.78
C LEU A 521 15.79 -12.72 8.98
N VAL A 522 16.03 -12.20 7.78
CA VAL A 522 14.98 -11.70 6.87
C VAL A 522 14.00 -12.81 6.52
N LEU A 523 14.49 -14.00 6.16
CA LEU A 523 13.68 -15.16 5.83
C LEU A 523 12.90 -15.70 7.04
N ALA A 524 13.48 -15.64 8.25
CA ALA A 524 12.79 -16.02 9.48
C ALA A 524 11.59 -15.09 9.76
N ILE A 525 11.76 -13.77 9.58
CA ILE A 525 10.63 -12.82 9.71
C ILE A 525 9.61 -13.06 8.60
N ALA A 526 10.06 -13.31 7.36
CA ALA A 526 9.18 -13.63 6.23
C ALA A 526 8.35 -14.90 6.48
N SER A 527 8.90 -15.89 7.19
CA SER A 527 8.19 -17.13 7.53
C SER A 527 6.97 -16.88 8.41
N LEU A 528 7.00 -15.87 9.28
CA LEU A 528 5.88 -15.49 10.15
C LEU A 528 4.67 -15.02 9.34
N ILE A 529 4.89 -14.44 8.15
CA ILE A 529 3.83 -13.98 7.25
C ILE A 529 3.02 -15.17 6.70
N CYS A 530 3.64 -16.35 6.59
CA CYS A 530 3.00 -17.56 6.03
C CYS A 530 1.91 -18.15 6.94
N PHE A 531 1.85 -17.73 8.21
CA PHE A 531 0.89 -18.20 9.21
C PHE A 531 -0.22 -17.18 9.41
N GLU A 532 -1.37 -17.47 8.81
CA GLU A 532 -2.45 -16.52 8.73
C GLU A 532 -3.37 -16.57 9.95
N LYS A 533 -3.58 -15.40 10.58
CA LYS A 533 -4.47 -15.30 11.74
C LYS A 533 -5.94 -15.28 11.30
N PRO A 534 -6.84 -15.98 12.01
CA PRO A 534 -8.28 -15.82 11.83
C PRO A 534 -8.70 -14.37 12.06
N ARG A 535 -9.53 -13.84 11.17
CA ARG A 535 -10.04 -12.46 11.20
C ARG A 535 -11.55 -12.45 10.94
N ARG A 536 -12.27 -11.66 11.74
CA ARG A 536 -13.70 -11.40 11.53
C ARG A 536 -13.88 -10.28 10.50
N LEU A 537 -14.92 -10.36 9.67
CA LEU A 537 -15.26 -9.36 8.64
C LEU A 537 -15.62 -7.99 9.22
N PHE A 538 -16.20 -7.97 10.42
CA PHE A 538 -16.78 -6.77 11.01
C PHE A 538 -15.72 -5.95 11.73
N HIS A 539 -15.39 -4.82 11.12
CA HIS A 539 -14.44 -3.86 11.66
C HIS A 539 -15.17 -2.85 12.54
N ALA A 540 -14.73 -2.75 13.79
CA ALA A 540 -15.18 -1.73 14.70
C ALA A 540 -14.19 -0.55 14.67
N PHE A 541 -14.71 0.66 14.66
CA PHE A 541 -13.94 1.88 14.80
C PHE A 541 -13.70 2.14 16.27
N LYS A 542 -12.47 2.53 16.60
CA LYS A 542 -12.16 3.13 17.90
C LYS A 542 -12.65 4.58 17.90
N LEU A 543 -13.47 4.93 18.87
CA LEU A 543 -13.94 6.29 19.10
C LEU A 543 -13.99 6.57 20.61
N ASP A 544 -14.29 7.81 20.98
CA ASP A 544 -14.49 8.19 22.37
C ASP A 544 -15.60 9.24 22.44
N GLU A 545 -16.85 8.78 22.39
CA GLU A 545 -18.04 9.65 22.34
C GLU A 545 -18.96 9.38 23.52
N PRO A 546 -19.71 10.38 24.00
CA PRO A 546 -20.78 10.16 24.97
C PRO A 546 -21.78 9.13 24.46
N ALA A 547 -22.16 8.20 25.34
CA ALA A 547 -23.23 7.24 25.09
C ALA A 547 -24.07 7.08 26.35
N ASN A 548 -25.33 6.72 26.19
CA ASN A 548 -26.21 6.39 27.31
C ASN A 548 -26.71 4.95 27.18
N VAL A 549 -26.68 4.18 28.26
CA VAL A 549 -27.20 2.81 28.32
C VAL A 549 -28.20 2.73 29.47
N ASP A 550 -29.51 2.64 29.18
CA ASP A 550 -30.58 2.62 30.18
C ASP A 550 -30.49 3.75 31.24
N GLY A 551 -30.18 4.97 30.80
CA GLY A 551 -29.99 6.13 31.68
C GLY A 551 -28.59 6.25 32.26
N ILE A 552 -27.74 5.22 32.15
CA ILE A 552 -26.36 5.25 32.64
C ILE A 552 -25.47 5.97 31.63
N SER A 553 -24.88 7.09 32.06
CA SER A 553 -23.90 7.82 31.25
C SER A 553 -22.61 7.00 31.11
N GLY A 554 -22.19 6.78 29.87
CA GLY A 554 -20.97 6.09 29.50
C GLY A 554 -20.28 6.75 28.31
N ARG A 555 -19.28 6.06 27.78
CA ARG A 555 -18.57 6.45 26.56
C ARG A 555 -18.42 5.27 25.63
N VAL A 556 -18.84 5.40 24.38
CA VAL A 556 -18.60 4.37 23.36
C VAL A 556 -17.13 4.41 22.97
N VAL A 557 -16.44 3.28 23.14
CA VAL A 557 -15.00 3.13 22.86
C VAL A 557 -14.72 2.34 21.58
N SER A 558 -15.73 1.61 21.09
CA SER A 558 -15.68 0.82 19.87
C SER A 558 -17.06 0.75 19.24
N LEU A 559 -17.20 0.96 17.93
CA LEU A 559 -18.48 0.95 17.23
C LEU A 559 -18.34 0.30 15.84
N ALA A 560 -19.18 -0.67 15.55
CA ALA A 560 -19.35 -1.31 14.25
C ALA A 560 -20.82 -1.15 13.81
N LEU A 561 -21.16 -1.67 12.63
CA LEU A 561 -22.53 -1.61 12.10
C LEU A 561 -23.55 -2.46 12.90
N ASP A 562 -23.07 -3.39 13.72
CA ASP A 562 -23.89 -4.35 14.47
C ASP A 562 -23.53 -4.42 15.96
N LYS A 563 -22.51 -3.68 16.41
CA LYS A 563 -21.92 -3.79 17.76
C LYS A 563 -21.42 -2.47 18.30
N ALA A 564 -21.54 -2.29 19.61
CA ALA A 564 -20.88 -1.22 20.34
C ALA A 564 -20.20 -1.76 21.60
N VAL A 565 -19.07 -1.17 21.97
CA VAL A 565 -18.45 -1.35 23.29
C VAL A 565 -18.57 -0.04 24.04
N VAL A 566 -19.30 -0.05 25.15
CA VAL A 566 -19.54 1.14 25.97
C VAL A 566 -18.83 1.00 27.32
N ASN A 567 -17.98 1.97 27.63
CA ASN A 567 -17.34 2.12 28.93
C ASN A 567 -18.28 2.84 29.89
N VAL A 568 -18.57 2.22 31.03
CA VAL A 568 -19.41 2.78 32.10
C VAL A 568 -18.69 2.74 33.46
N PRO A 569 -19.03 3.64 34.41
CA PRO A 569 -18.46 3.64 35.76
C PRO A 569 -18.66 2.32 36.50
N ALA A 570 -17.69 1.95 37.35
CA ALA A 570 -17.85 0.79 38.23
C ALA A 570 -19.00 1.01 39.23
N GLY A 571 -19.99 0.13 39.18
CA GLY A 571 -21.21 0.19 39.98
C GLY A 571 -22.51 0.29 39.16
N ALA A 572 -22.41 0.48 37.84
CA ALA A 572 -23.56 0.38 36.94
C ALA A 572 -24.16 -1.04 37.00
N SER A 573 -25.40 -1.15 37.48
CA SER A 573 -26.19 -2.39 37.43
C SER A 573 -27.18 -2.32 36.27
N LEU A 574 -27.05 -3.26 35.35
CA LEU A 574 -28.04 -3.46 34.28
C LEU A 574 -29.05 -4.49 34.77
N GLN A 575 -30.33 -4.13 34.72
CA GLN A 575 -31.42 -5.01 35.18
C GLN A 575 -31.88 -6.01 34.12
N SER A 576 -31.50 -5.78 32.85
CA SER A 576 -31.93 -6.55 31.69
C SER A 576 -30.77 -6.87 30.76
N LYS A 577 -30.91 -7.93 29.97
CA LYS A 577 -30.01 -8.23 28.85
C LYS A 577 -30.28 -7.34 27.64
N THR A 578 -31.50 -6.85 27.49
CA THR A 578 -31.85 -5.86 26.47
C THR A 578 -31.81 -4.48 27.12
N VAL A 579 -31.00 -3.61 26.55
CA VAL A 579 -30.73 -2.25 27.03
C VAL A 579 -31.05 -1.24 25.94
N THR A 580 -31.49 -0.05 26.32
CA THR A 580 -31.66 1.08 25.42
C THR A 580 -30.33 1.79 25.26
N LEU A 581 -29.76 1.75 24.07
CA LEU A 581 -28.54 2.46 23.71
C LEU A 581 -28.89 3.78 23.03
N SER A 582 -28.37 4.88 23.57
CA SER A 582 -28.41 6.19 22.91
C SER A 582 -27.01 6.59 22.48
N LEU A 583 -26.85 6.84 21.18
CA LEU A 583 -25.62 7.32 20.56
C LEU A 583 -25.83 8.74 20.05
N ASP A 584 -24.77 9.56 20.06
CA ASP A 584 -24.84 10.91 19.53
C ASP A 584 -25.27 10.93 18.05
N GLY A 585 -26.35 11.65 17.77
CA GLY A 585 -26.97 11.77 16.44
C GLY A 585 -27.93 10.63 16.05
N PHE A 586 -28.34 9.76 16.98
CA PHE A 586 -29.29 8.67 16.73
C PHE A 586 -30.43 8.69 17.75
N GLU A 587 -31.64 8.34 17.28
CA GLU A 587 -32.74 8.00 18.19
C GLU A 587 -32.37 6.77 19.05
N PRO A 588 -32.78 6.71 20.32
CA PRO A 588 -32.50 5.57 21.17
C PRO A 588 -33.01 4.26 20.58
N PHE A 589 -32.18 3.22 20.55
CA PHE A 589 -32.53 1.91 20.01
C PHE A 589 -32.15 0.77 20.95
N ASN A 590 -32.79 -0.38 20.77
CA ASN A 590 -32.56 -1.56 21.59
C ASN A 590 -31.26 -2.26 21.20
N ALA A 591 -30.46 -2.63 22.19
CA ALA A 591 -29.26 -3.42 22.04
C ALA A 591 -29.22 -4.56 23.06
N GLU A 592 -28.63 -5.69 22.70
CA GLU A 592 -28.45 -6.85 23.55
C GLU A 592 -27.05 -6.85 24.19
N LEU A 593 -26.99 -6.88 25.51
CA LEU A 593 -25.78 -7.08 26.29
C LEU A 593 -25.30 -8.53 26.18
N ARG A 594 -24.22 -8.75 25.43
CA ARG A 594 -23.61 -10.08 25.23
C ARG A 594 -22.50 -10.38 26.22
N GLN A 595 -21.70 -9.37 26.60
CA GLN A 595 -20.55 -9.58 27.47
C GLN A 595 -20.25 -8.32 28.29
N VAL A 596 -19.79 -8.51 29.53
CA VAL A 596 -19.23 -7.44 30.36
C VAL A 596 -17.77 -7.78 30.63
N THR A 597 -16.87 -6.83 30.39
CA THR A 597 -15.44 -6.98 30.69
C THR A 597 -15.00 -5.91 31.67
N GLN A 598 -14.17 -6.28 32.63
CA GLN A 598 -13.65 -5.37 33.65
C GLN A 598 -12.16 -5.11 33.36
N ARG A 599 -11.76 -3.84 33.29
CA ARG A 599 -10.34 -3.47 33.26
C ARG A 599 -10.02 -2.55 34.43
N ARG A 600 -8.93 -2.85 35.15
CA ARG A 600 -8.28 -1.89 36.05
C ARG A 600 -7.55 -0.85 35.19
N ARG A 601 -7.92 0.42 35.31
CA ARG A 601 -7.06 1.50 34.79
C ARG A 601 -5.85 1.63 35.72
N SER A 602 -4.73 2.04 35.13
CA SER A 602 -3.45 2.38 35.77
C SER A 602 -3.59 3.00 37.17
N ILE A 603 -2.64 2.64 38.06
CA ILE A 603 -2.47 3.15 39.42
C ILE A 603 -2.28 4.68 39.36
N SER A 604 -3.37 5.43 39.52
CA SER A 604 -3.30 6.87 39.77
C SER A 604 -3.29 7.14 41.28
N ARG A 605 -2.64 8.23 41.70
CA ARG A 605 -2.52 8.65 43.12
C ARG A 605 -3.87 8.95 43.81
N THR A 606 -4.99 8.86 43.11
CA THR A 606 -6.34 9.17 43.61
C THR A 606 -7.31 8.03 43.26
N GLY A 607 -7.18 6.88 43.93
CA GLY A 607 -8.19 5.82 43.94
C GLY A 607 -8.23 4.89 42.72
N ASP A 608 -8.56 3.63 42.98
CA ASP A 608 -8.66 2.53 42.01
C ASP A 608 -9.94 2.72 41.17
N LYS A 609 -9.90 3.51 40.08
CA LYS A 609 -11.05 3.67 39.18
C LYS A 609 -11.22 2.41 38.33
N GLN A 610 -12.05 1.49 38.80
CA GLN A 610 -12.54 0.38 37.98
C GLN A 610 -13.53 0.89 36.93
N SER A 611 -13.51 0.30 35.74
CA SER A 611 -14.45 0.60 34.66
C SER A 611 -14.96 -0.69 34.04
N TYR A 612 -16.25 -0.72 33.69
CA TYR A 612 -16.88 -1.83 32.99
C TYR A 612 -17.03 -1.49 31.51
N TYR A 613 -16.79 -2.49 30.66
CA TYR A 613 -16.94 -2.41 29.22
C TYR A 613 -18.06 -3.35 28.82
N LEU A 614 -19.18 -2.78 28.40
CA LEU A 614 -20.39 -3.45 27.97
C LEU A 614 -20.27 -3.73 26.47
N HIS A 615 -20.31 -5.00 26.08
CA HIS A 615 -20.35 -5.43 24.68
C HIS A 615 -21.81 -5.60 24.26
N LEU A 616 -22.30 -4.66 23.48
CA LEU A 616 -23.68 -4.55 23.03
C LEU A 616 -23.76 -4.96 21.56
N HIS A 617 -24.78 -5.74 21.22
CA HIS A 617 -25.11 -6.12 19.84
C HIS A 617 -26.46 -5.51 19.46
N PHE A 618 -26.60 -5.05 18.23
CA PHE A 618 -27.84 -4.47 17.75
C PHE A 618 -28.01 -4.74 16.26
N GLU A 619 -29.25 -4.66 15.79
CA GLU A 619 -29.58 -4.72 14.37
C GLU A 619 -30.31 -3.43 14.01
N LEU A 620 -29.69 -2.64 13.13
CA LEU A 620 -30.30 -1.43 12.56
C LEU A 620 -30.66 -1.70 11.10
N ASP A 621 -31.84 -1.21 10.72
CA ASP A 621 -32.37 -1.23 9.37
C ASP A 621 -32.73 0.19 8.90
N GLY A 622 -33.19 0.30 7.65
CA GLY A 622 -33.73 1.54 7.08
C GLY A 622 -32.77 2.72 7.17
N GLN A 623 -33.29 3.86 7.63
CA GLN A 623 -32.55 5.13 7.72
C GLN A 623 -31.49 5.12 8.83
N ALA A 624 -31.77 4.48 9.98
CA ALA A 624 -30.81 4.42 11.09
C ALA A 624 -29.53 3.67 10.69
N ARG A 625 -29.65 2.63 9.86
CA ARG A 625 -28.50 1.92 9.28
C ARG A 625 -27.69 2.84 8.36
N ASP A 626 -28.36 3.59 7.50
CA ASP A 626 -27.71 4.50 6.56
C ASP A 626 -26.95 5.62 7.30
N GLU A 627 -27.57 6.21 8.33
CA GLU A 627 -26.93 7.22 9.18
C GLU A 627 -25.69 6.67 9.91
N LEU A 628 -25.74 5.42 10.38
CA LEU A 628 -24.59 4.77 11.01
C LEU A 628 -23.47 4.51 10.00
N ILE A 629 -23.79 4.11 8.77
CA ILE A 629 -22.82 4.00 7.69
C ILE A 629 -22.16 5.36 7.43
N VAL A 630 -22.95 6.42 7.30
CA VAL A 630 -22.42 7.78 7.07
C VAL A 630 -21.50 8.19 8.22
N LYS A 631 -21.93 8.01 9.46
CA LYS A 631 -21.13 8.34 10.66
C LYS A 631 -19.78 7.63 10.64
N LEU A 632 -19.78 6.32 10.41
CA LEU A 632 -18.57 5.48 10.52
C LEU A 632 -17.61 5.63 9.34
N TYR A 633 -18.13 5.73 8.11
CA TYR A 633 -17.34 5.52 6.89
C TYR A 633 -17.12 6.78 6.02
N THR A 634 -17.70 7.93 6.36
CA THR A 634 -17.62 9.13 5.48
C THR A 634 -16.74 10.26 6.04
N GLY A 635 -15.79 9.92 6.93
CA GLY A 635 -14.62 10.76 7.22
C GLY A 635 -14.43 11.24 8.65
N ARG A 636 -15.31 10.88 9.59
CA ARG A 636 -15.12 11.23 11.02
C ARG A 636 -14.06 10.37 11.73
N TYR A 637 -13.94 9.09 11.36
CA TYR A 637 -13.06 8.15 12.06
C TYR A 637 -11.92 7.65 11.18
N SER A 638 -10.79 7.35 11.82
CA SER A 638 -9.60 6.77 11.20
C SER A 638 -9.12 5.55 11.97
N GLN A 639 -8.63 4.56 11.24
CA GLN A 639 -7.79 3.48 11.77
C GLN A 639 -6.32 3.65 11.35
N ASP A 640 -5.96 4.82 10.79
CA ASP A 640 -4.59 5.11 10.38
C ASP A 640 -3.63 5.12 11.57
N VAL A 641 -2.38 4.75 11.30
CA VAL A 641 -1.28 4.74 12.25
C VAL A 641 -0.45 6.00 12.00
N PRO A 642 -0.61 7.06 12.81
CA PRO A 642 0.02 8.35 12.53
C PRO A 642 1.55 8.29 12.71
N ASP A 643 2.04 7.43 13.60
CA ASP A 643 3.47 7.25 13.86
C ASP A 643 3.81 5.79 14.17
N ILE A 644 5.02 5.37 13.81
CA ILE A 644 5.52 4.01 14.08
C ILE A 644 6.22 3.99 15.44
N ASP A 645 5.67 3.23 16.38
CA ASP A 645 6.39 2.84 17.60
C ASP A 645 7.38 1.70 17.28
N LYS A 646 8.63 2.06 16.94
CA LYS A 646 9.70 1.11 16.57
C LYS A 646 10.03 0.11 17.70
N VAL A 647 9.83 0.52 18.97
CA VAL A 647 10.04 -0.37 20.12
C VAL A 647 8.90 -1.38 20.18
N ALA A 648 7.65 -0.93 20.05
CA ALA A 648 6.50 -1.83 20.00
C ALA A 648 6.57 -2.79 18.80
N VAL A 649 7.07 -2.36 17.64
CA VAL A 649 7.32 -3.25 16.49
C VAL A 649 8.26 -4.39 16.89
N SER A 650 9.43 -4.06 17.46
CA SER A 650 10.45 -5.03 17.81
C SER A 650 9.94 -6.02 18.88
N VAL A 651 9.24 -5.50 19.89
CA VAL A 651 8.65 -6.30 20.97
C VAL A 651 7.57 -7.25 20.44
N ASN A 652 6.67 -6.77 19.56
CA ASN A 652 5.60 -7.63 19.03
C ASN A 652 6.11 -8.69 18.07
N LEU A 653 7.11 -8.37 17.22
CA LEU A 653 7.79 -9.38 16.41
C LEU A 653 8.42 -10.46 17.28
N PHE A 654 9.11 -10.08 18.36
CA PHE A 654 9.70 -11.02 19.30
C PHE A 654 8.63 -11.91 19.97
N LEU A 655 7.55 -11.31 20.47
CA LEU A 655 6.43 -12.06 21.06
C LEU A 655 5.82 -13.05 20.05
N ARG A 656 5.66 -12.60 18.79
CA ARG A 656 5.10 -13.40 17.71
C ARG A 656 5.93 -14.64 17.42
N THR A 657 7.26 -14.54 17.44
CA THR A 657 8.19 -15.68 17.29
C THR A 657 7.93 -16.78 18.34
N PHE A 658 7.48 -16.43 19.54
CA PHE A 658 7.13 -17.38 20.60
C PHE A 658 5.63 -17.71 20.68
N GLY A 659 4.86 -17.42 19.62
CA GLY A 659 3.43 -17.69 19.56
C GLY A 659 2.57 -16.82 20.48
N ARG A 660 3.12 -15.72 21.02
CA ARG A 660 2.40 -14.77 21.87
C ARG A 660 2.00 -13.53 21.08
N THR A 661 0.84 -12.98 21.37
CA THR A 661 0.42 -11.65 20.92
C THR A 661 0.10 -10.81 22.14
N ARG A 662 0.49 -9.53 22.16
CA ARG A 662 -0.04 -8.61 23.19
C ARG A 662 -1.56 -8.60 23.03
N GLY A 663 -2.28 -9.01 24.08
CA GLY A 663 -3.71 -8.71 24.17
C GLY A 663 -3.85 -7.20 24.29
N LEU A 664 -4.41 -6.57 23.26
CA LEU A 664 -4.80 -5.15 23.30
C LEU A 664 -5.93 -4.95 24.29
#